data_AF-A0A1V5TW04-F1
#
_entry.id   AF-A0A1V5TW04-F1
#
_cell.length_a   1.000
_cell.length_b   1.000
_cell.length_c   1.000
_cell.angle_alpha   90.00
_cell.angle_beta   90.00
_cell.angle_gamma   90.00
#
_symmetry.space_group_name_H-M   'P 1'
#
loop_
_entity.id
_entity.type
_entity.pdbx_description
1 polymer ?
#
loop_
_entity_poly.entity_id
_entity_poly.type
_entity_poly.pdbx_seq_one_letter_code
_entity_poly.pdbx_strand_id
1 'polypeptide(L)'
;MQLQKIKVDELKLSDIVHDIEHGYLRIPRFQRDFVWERSKVIKLLDSIYKEYPIGSFFIWEADKKYNLFYRNIADLNLAKPDEYSSIRYILDGQQRATSLYAVIKGLKVENTDYSQICFNFDKEEFVIRYREHENCVPLRDILDENKHLQIYNKLNNVHKRAFEKCRNIFSTYPLSVIIVREKELDEAVDIFERINQGGKRLSLFDLVVAGTWGEDFDLKLEYQELSNFIEKENGFGRISPEVVTHAASLIIKGYCRKTYQLQLTKDELKENWEEIANSIKLSVDYLSNNMGAKIYDFVPYPAMISLLAYLFFKLPGRSLTKPVAEKVHEWFWKAALSDRYATSRETRMEEDRRLIFDKLLKSKEVKINYPISLDRERIIKSKISTKSALRNAFFCMLALRQPRHFRTNAVIPLDAKICSNFNNPEKHHIFPRQFLKKKRINGEYLLANFCFIPAELNKEILNKAPSEYFAKYDQENPDFEDALKTQLIKYDDSIKNDNYALFINNRADAIFKEFERLIGSKILQIAGHNANKAIDEIENQLRKLIHAVLIKKFGPDYWGKAIPSNITSKVENKTKEFLKKNPSKTEFDISLTEKLAFCDIMDYSNIVLKNWEYFEDIFRSKFEIEKRFIALKDFRNAVKHNRDINLILQKDGEAALEWFSQLLKPIQRINQDQTVKFIKEKKITPPETEEETIARVKTEFVKDAVRAIPKWVEKEFPNGEIYIKKGSAGSHNSIFEGDSLLLFYYYAQNWVYCELQHTTKEELQKIKDKLSKKSSILDRENEIAQVRFHLINNEDLKVMQEIIRKRIKD
;
A
#
# COMPACT_ATOMS: atom_id res chain seq x y z
N MET A 1 -33.53 35.49 10.99
CA MET A 1 -32.51 36.07 11.90
C MET A 1 -31.41 35.03 12.07
N GLN A 2 -30.16 35.33 11.73
CA GLN A 2 -29.03 34.47 12.10
C GLN A 2 -28.85 34.58 13.61
N LEU A 3 -28.96 33.47 14.33
CA LEU A 3 -28.66 33.41 15.75
C LEU A 3 -27.15 33.67 15.94
N GLN A 4 -26.80 34.48 16.93
CA GLN A 4 -25.41 34.75 17.26
C GLN A 4 -24.78 33.48 17.85
N LYS A 5 -23.66 33.03 17.26
CA LYS A 5 -22.98 31.77 17.63
C LYS A 5 -22.35 31.78 19.02
N ILE A 6 -22.08 32.96 19.56
CA ILE A 6 -21.58 33.17 20.92
C ILE A 6 -22.54 34.13 21.61
N LYS A 7 -23.02 33.74 22.78
CA LYS A 7 -23.84 34.57 23.66
C LYS A 7 -23.10 34.78 24.97
N VAL A 8 -23.04 36.02 25.45
CA VAL A 8 -22.52 36.35 26.78
C VAL A 8 -23.71 36.64 27.66
N ASP A 9 -23.84 35.88 28.74
CA ASP A 9 -24.90 35.99 29.72
C ASP A 9 -24.30 36.26 31.12
N GLU A 10 -25.07 36.97 31.92
CA GLU A 10 -24.82 37.13 33.35
C GLU A 10 -25.79 36.20 34.10
N LEU A 11 -25.24 35.19 34.77
CA LEU A 11 -26.03 34.27 35.60
C LEU A 11 -25.66 34.45 37.07
N LYS A 12 -26.61 34.14 37.97
CA LYS A 12 -26.34 34.06 39.40
C LYS A 12 -25.89 32.66 39.78
N LEU A 13 -25.31 32.56 40.98
CA LEU A 13 -24.92 31.28 41.56
C LEU A 13 -26.10 30.29 41.66
N SER A 14 -27.29 30.79 42.00
CA SER A 14 -28.54 30.02 42.05
C SER A 14 -28.88 29.36 40.72
N ASP A 15 -28.63 30.06 39.60
CA ASP A 15 -29.01 29.60 38.27
C ASP A 15 -28.14 28.41 37.84
N ILE A 16 -26.83 28.50 38.08
CA ILE A 16 -25.90 27.38 37.80
C ILE A 16 -26.23 26.18 38.69
N VAL A 17 -26.51 26.39 39.98
CA VAL A 17 -26.88 25.30 40.89
C VAL A 17 -28.17 24.62 40.44
N HIS A 18 -29.18 25.42 40.06
CA HIS A 18 -30.45 24.93 39.52
C HIS A 18 -30.23 24.11 38.25
N ASP A 19 -29.44 24.60 37.31
CA ASP A 19 -29.15 23.92 36.04
C ASP A 19 -28.40 22.59 36.24
N ILE A 20 -27.46 22.53 37.18
CA ILE A 20 -26.74 21.29 37.52
C ILE A 20 -27.70 20.28 38.14
N GLU A 21 -28.51 20.71 39.11
CA GLU A 21 -29.46 19.88 39.86
C GLU A 21 -30.49 19.21 38.95
N HIS A 22 -31.11 19.98 38.05
CA HIS A 22 -32.15 19.48 37.13
C HIS A 22 -31.58 18.78 35.90
N GLY A 23 -30.27 18.87 35.69
CA GLY A 23 -29.60 18.19 34.60
C GLY A 23 -29.52 18.91 33.27
N TYR A 24 -29.87 20.19 33.26
CA TYR A 24 -29.67 21.06 32.12
C TYR A 24 -28.19 21.37 31.87
N LEU A 25 -27.36 21.41 32.92
CA LEU A 25 -25.91 21.61 32.84
C LEU A 25 -25.15 20.35 33.27
N ARG A 26 -24.27 19.87 32.39
CA ARG A 26 -23.49 18.64 32.57
C ARG A 26 -22.00 18.83 32.29
N ILE A 27 -21.23 17.90 32.81
CA ILE A 27 -19.80 17.77 32.53
C ILE A 27 -19.67 16.81 31.33
N PRO A 28 -19.10 17.27 30.19
CA PRO A 28 -18.91 16.41 29.04
C PRO A 28 -17.90 15.30 29.35
N ARG A 29 -18.02 14.15 28.67
CA ARG A 29 -17.13 12.99 28.92
C ARG A 29 -15.64 13.26 28.70
N PHE A 30 -15.30 14.28 27.92
CA PHE A 30 -13.91 14.64 27.64
C PHE A 30 -13.23 15.49 28.72
N GLN A 31 -13.94 15.87 29.78
CA GLN A 31 -13.34 16.60 30.89
C GLN A 31 -12.74 15.67 31.95
N ARG A 32 -11.66 16.14 32.59
CA ARG A 32 -10.94 15.41 33.65
C ARG A 32 -11.79 15.24 34.91
N ASP A 33 -11.39 14.31 35.78
CA ASP A 33 -11.94 14.15 37.13
C ASP A 33 -11.94 15.44 37.95
N PHE A 34 -12.78 15.47 38.98
CA PHE A 34 -12.72 16.53 39.97
C PHE A 34 -11.47 16.32 40.85
N VAL A 35 -10.56 17.30 40.87
CA VAL A 35 -9.23 17.17 41.51
C VAL A 35 -8.92 18.32 42.47
N TRP A 36 -9.93 19.11 42.83
CA TRP A 36 -9.75 20.27 43.71
C TRP A 36 -9.81 19.86 45.18
N GLU A 37 -8.68 20.03 45.87
CA GLU A 37 -8.60 19.94 47.33
C GLU A 37 -9.46 21.02 48.01
N ARG A 38 -9.94 20.72 49.23
CA ARG A 38 -10.75 21.66 50.05
C ARG A 38 -10.09 23.03 50.23
N SER A 39 -8.76 23.08 50.29
CA SER A 39 -7.98 24.33 50.40
C SER A 39 -8.22 25.28 49.22
N LYS A 40 -8.34 24.75 47.99
CA LYS A 40 -8.66 25.54 46.78
C LYS A 40 -10.11 25.98 46.78
N VAL A 41 -11.01 25.12 47.26
CA VAL A 41 -12.43 25.46 47.39
C VAL A 41 -12.63 26.62 48.36
N ILE A 42 -11.96 26.61 49.51
CA ILE A 42 -11.97 27.72 50.47
C ILE A 42 -11.51 29.03 49.81
N LYS A 43 -10.38 29.01 49.08
CA LYS A 43 -9.90 30.19 48.36
C LYS A 43 -10.90 30.69 47.31
N LEU A 44 -11.64 29.79 46.66
CA LEU A 44 -12.70 30.17 45.73
C LEU A 44 -13.84 30.89 46.46
N LEU A 45 -14.31 30.34 47.59
CA LEU A 45 -15.36 30.93 48.40
C LEU A 45 -14.94 32.29 48.98
N ASP A 46 -13.70 32.40 49.48
CA ASP A 46 -13.12 33.66 49.95
C ASP A 46 -13.04 34.70 48.82
N SER A 47 -12.74 34.27 47.59
CA SER A 47 -12.71 35.16 46.43
C SER A 47 -14.11 35.72 46.12
N ILE A 48 -15.15 34.88 46.22
CA ILE A 48 -16.54 35.32 46.07
C ILE A 48 -16.93 36.29 47.19
N TYR A 49 -16.60 35.96 48.45
CA TYR A 49 -16.91 36.80 49.60
C TYR A 49 -16.20 38.17 49.55
N LYS A 50 -15.00 38.23 48.97
CA LYS A 50 -14.25 39.48 48.73
C LYS A 50 -14.65 40.17 47.42
N GLU A 51 -15.64 39.63 46.71
CA GLU A 51 -16.14 40.14 45.43
C GLU A 51 -15.05 40.20 44.33
N TYR A 52 -14.05 39.32 44.42
CA TYR A 52 -13.02 39.17 43.40
C TYR A 52 -13.52 38.32 42.24
N PRO A 53 -13.10 38.62 40.99
CA PRO A 53 -13.52 37.84 39.83
C PRO A 53 -12.98 36.40 39.91
N ILE A 54 -13.88 35.43 39.85
CA ILE A 54 -13.53 34.00 39.87
C ILE A 54 -13.30 33.40 38.47
N GLY A 55 -13.30 34.25 37.42
CA GLY A 55 -13.18 33.87 36.01
C GLY A 55 -14.51 33.52 35.35
N SER A 56 -14.53 33.40 34.02
CA SER A 56 -15.73 33.07 33.25
C SER A 56 -16.01 31.56 33.21
N PHE A 57 -17.25 31.18 32.96
CA PHE A 57 -17.67 29.82 32.62
C PHE A 57 -17.96 29.74 31.13
N PHE A 58 -17.37 28.75 30.46
CA PHE A 58 -17.67 28.48 29.06
C PHE A 58 -18.62 27.31 28.98
N ILE A 59 -19.75 27.50 28.31
CA ILE A 59 -20.82 26.51 28.18
C ILE A 59 -21.09 26.26 26.70
N TRP A 60 -21.25 24.99 26.32
CA TRP A 60 -21.68 24.58 24.99
C TRP A 60 -23.13 24.13 25.04
N GLU A 61 -23.99 24.76 24.24
CA GLU A 61 -25.38 24.34 24.03
C GLU A 61 -25.39 23.30 22.90
N ALA A 62 -25.55 22.03 23.28
CA ALA A 62 -25.40 20.89 22.37
C ALA A 62 -26.72 20.43 21.78
N ASP A 63 -26.65 19.90 20.55
CA ASP A 63 -27.77 19.24 19.89
C ASP A 63 -28.22 17.97 20.65
N LYS A 64 -29.50 17.63 20.54
CA LYS A 64 -30.14 16.49 21.23
C LYS A 64 -29.44 15.16 20.98
N LYS A 65 -28.79 14.98 19.82
CA LYS A 65 -27.99 13.78 19.51
C LYS A 65 -26.84 13.53 20.50
N TYR A 66 -26.46 14.55 21.27
CA TYR A 66 -25.42 14.49 22.29
C TYR A 66 -25.94 14.34 23.72
N ASN A 67 -27.24 14.03 23.93
CA ASN A 67 -27.83 13.94 25.27
C ASN A 67 -27.21 12.86 26.16
N LEU A 68 -26.50 11.87 25.60
CA LEU A 68 -25.78 10.83 26.36
C LEU A 68 -24.28 11.13 26.57
N PHE A 69 -23.80 12.30 26.12
CA PHE A 69 -22.39 12.66 26.11
C PHE A 69 -21.90 13.32 27.42
N TYR A 70 -22.49 12.95 28.55
CA TYR A 70 -22.08 13.42 29.87
C TYR A 70 -21.38 12.31 30.66
N ARG A 71 -20.55 12.74 31.61
CA ARG A 71 -20.07 11.90 32.70
C ARG A 71 -21.00 12.07 33.90
N ASN A 72 -21.27 10.97 34.62
CA ASN A 72 -21.97 11.03 35.89
C ASN A 72 -20.96 11.09 37.04
N ILE A 73 -21.19 11.96 38.02
CA ILE A 73 -20.51 11.92 39.30
C ILE A 73 -21.56 11.36 40.27
N ALA A 74 -21.48 10.07 40.58
CA ALA A 74 -22.51 9.35 41.33
C ALA A 74 -22.88 10.06 42.64
N ASP A 75 -21.86 10.60 43.32
CA ASP A 75 -21.96 11.37 44.56
C ASP A 75 -22.83 12.64 44.47
N LEU A 76 -23.04 13.18 43.27
CA LEU A 76 -23.85 14.38 43.07
C LEU A 76 -25.35 14.09 42.90
N ASN A 77 -25.74 12.81 42.72
CA ASN A 77 -27.13 12.36 42.58
C ASN A 77 -27.98 13.22 41.62
N LEU A 78 -27.43 13.56 40.46
CA LEU A 78 -28.06 14.50 39.51
C LEU A 78 -29.18 13.82 38.70
N ALA A 79 -30.26 14.57 38.40
CA ALA A 79 -31.37 14.07 37.60
C ALA A 79 -30.95 13.61 36.18
N LYS A 80 -31.64 12.65 35.57
CA LYS A 80 -31.33 12.31 34.16
C LYS A 80 -31.80 13.45 33.24
N PRO A 81 -31.00 13.85 32.24
CA PRO A 81 -31.44 14.84 31.26
C PRO A 81 -32.69 14.38 30.51
N ASP A 82 -33.63 15.29 30.25
CA ASP A 82 -34.81 15.02 29.44
C ASP A 82 -34.39 14.79 27.96
N GLU A 83 -34.80 13.64 27.40
CA GLU A 83 -34.47 13.21 26.02
C GLU A 83 -34.90 14.25 24.96
N TYR A 84 -35.89 15.08 25.26
CA TYR A 84 -36.44 16.06 24.32
C TYR A 84 -35.84 17.46 24.42
N SER A 85 -35.02 17.74 25.44
CA SER A 85 -34.43 19.06 25.70
C SER A 85 -33.00 19.18 25.15
N SER A 86 -32.57 20.40 24.82
CA SER A 86 -31.15 20.68 24.52
C SER A 86 -30.35 20.72 25.82
N ILE A 87 -29.22 20.01 25.85
CA ILE A 87 -28.33 19.92 27.01
C ILE A 87 -27.19 20.94 26.91
N ARG A 88 -26.78 21.49 28.06
CA ARG A 88 -25.63 22.40 28.17
C ARG A 88 -24.43 21.67 28.78
N TYR A 89 -23.25 21.83 28.19
CA TYR A 89 -22.00 21.24 28.65
C TYR A 89 -21.01 22.29 29.13
N ILE A 90 -20.42 22.11 30.31
CA ILE A 90 -19.34 22.98 30.79
C ILE A 90 -18.07 22.67 29.99
N LEU A 91 -17.54 23.64 29.24
CA LEU A 91 -16.24 23.55 28.57
C LEU A 91 -15.10 24.06 29.46
N ASP A 92 -15.31 25.13 30.22
CA ASP A 92 -14.34 25.60 31.20
C ASP A 92 -15.04 26.10 32.48
N GLY A 93 -14.37 25.96 33.61
CA GLY A 93 -14.91 26.25 34.93
C GLY A 93 -15.50 25.05 35.65
N GLN A 94 -15.35 23.83 35.12
CA GLN A 94 -15.84 22.58 35.72
C GLN A 94 -15.53 22.47 37.22
N GLN A 95 -14.26 22.63 37.61
CA GLN A 95 -13.84 22.47 39.00
C GLN A 95 -14.48 23.52 39.92
N ARG A 96 -14.67 24.75 39.41
CA ARG A 96 -15.35 25.82 40.14
C ARG A 96 -16.84 25.51 40.31
N ALA A 97 -17.52 25.12 39.22
CA ALA A 97 -18.94 24.77 39.24
C ALA A 97 -19.24 23.59 40.18
N THR A 98 -18.45 22.51 40.08
CA THR A 98 -18.59 21.33 40.94
C THR A 98 -18.35 21.66 42.41
N SER A 99 -17.31 22.45 42.72
CA SER A 99 -17.00 22.86 44.10
C SER A 99 -18.13 23.68 44.71
N LEU A 100 -18.66 24.66 43.96
CA LEU A 100 -19.75 25.52 44.41
C LEU A 100 -21.02 24.70 44.67
N TYR A 101 -21.37 23.82 43.73
CA TYR A 101 -22.52 22.93 43.89
C TYR A 101 -22.37 22.02 45.13
N ALA A 102 -21.20 21.38 45.31
CA ALA A 102 -20.94 20.48 46.42
C ALA A 102 -21.03 21.19 47.79
N VAL A 103 -20.52 22.42 47.90
CA VAL A 103 -20.58 23.20 49.16
C VAL A 103 -22.00 23.69 49.45
N ILE A 104 -22.71 24.21 48.46
CA ILE A 104 -24.07 24.76 48.62
C ILE A 104 -25.06 23.65 48.98
N LYS A 105 -24.91 22.45 48.40
CA LYS A 105 -25.75 21.29 48.74
C LYS A 105 -25.21 20.50 49.93
N GLY A 106 -23.98 20.76 50.37
CA GLY A 106 -23.33 20.06 51.47
C GLY A 106 -23.11 18.57 51.20
N LEU A 107 -22.62 18.24 50.00
CA LEU A 107 -22.45 16.87 49.52
C LEU A 107 -21.07 16.30 49.89
N LYS A 108 -20.97 14.98 49.85
CA LYS A 108 -19.68 14.27 49.86
C LYS A 108 -19.30 13.96 48.41
N VAL A 109 -18.07 14.27 48.00
CA VAL A 109 -17.55 13.94 46.67
C VAL A 109 -16.20 13.25 46.85
N GLU A 110 -16.02 12.04 46.30
CA GLU A 110 -14.79 11.25 46.36
C GLU A 110 -14.21 11.14 47.79
N ASN A 111 -15.05 10.70 48.73
CA ASN A 111 -14.76 10.59 50.18
C ASN A 111 -14.47 11.91 50.92
N THR A 112 -14.57 13.06 50.25
CA THR A 112 -14.38 14.37 50.86
C THR A 112 -15.73 14.99 51.22
N ASP A 113 -15.92 15.34 52.48
CA ASP A 113 -17.15 15.97 52.97
C ASP A 113 -17.08 17.50 52.88
N TYR A 114 -17.86 18.08 51.95
CA TYR A 114 -17.93 19.52 51.74
C TYR A 114 -18.88 20.22 52.71
N SER A 115 -19.74 19.49 53.42
CA SER A 115 -20.59 20.07 54.48
C SER A 115 -19.77 20.61 55.67
N GLN A 116 -18.50 20.20 55.78
CA GLN A 116 -17.56 20.67 56.79
C GLN A 116 -16.98 22.05 56.50
N ILE A 117 -17.17 22.60 55.29
CA ILE A 117 -16.69 23.95 54.96
C ILE A 117 -17.69 24.97 55.53
N CYS A 118 -17.22 25.77 56.49
CA CYS A 118 -18.03 26.72 57.22
C CYS A 118 -17.47 28.14 57.10
N PHE A 119 -18.34 29.13 57.18
CA PHE A 119 -17.97 30.53 57.30
C PHE A 119 -17.75 30.87 58.77
N ASN A 120 -16.57 31.37 59.12
CA ASN A 120 -16.22 31.82 60.46
C ASN A 120 -16.58 33.31 60.62
N PHE A 121 -17.51 33.63 61.52
CA PHE A 121 -17.98 35.01 61.68
C PHE A 121 -17.00 35.93 62.41
N ASP A 122 -16.07 35.41 63.19
CA ASP A 122 -15.07 36.23 63.90
C ASP A 122 -14.00 36.76 62.95
N LYS A 123 -13.61 35.94 61.98
CA LYS A 123 -12.53 36.24 61.03
C LYS A 123 -13.04 36.61 59.63
N GLU A 124 -14.32 36.42 59.36
CA GLU A 124 -14.94 36.55 58.04
C GLU A 124 -14.21 35.74 56.94
N GLU A 125 -13.83 34.50 57.25
CA GLU A 125 -13.12 33.60 56.33
C GLU A 125 -13.75 32.20 56.30
N PHE A 126 -13.60 31.48 55.18
CA PHE A 126 -14.03 30.08 55.10
C PHE A 126 -12.99 29.14 55.71
N VAL A 127 -13.44 28.20 56.54
CA VAL A 127 -12.59 27.24 57.26
C VAL A 127 -13.14 25.82 57.18
N ILE A 128 -12.28 24.82 57.37
CA ILE A 128 -12.69 23.41 57.53
C ILE A 128 -12.99 23.15 58.99
N ARG A 129 -14.23 22.76 59.30
CA ARG A 129 -14.67 22.44 60.65
C ARG A 129 -14.39 20.98 60.99
N TYR A 130 -13.56 20.74 62.02
CA TYR A 130 -13.32 19.40 62.58
C TYR A 130 -14.11 19.11 63.87
N ARG A 131 -14.60 20.14 64.56
CA ARG A 131 -15.43 20.06 65.79
C ARG A 131 -16.51 21.13 65.76
N GLU A 132 -17.62 20.94 66.48
CA GLU A 132 -18.63 21.98 66.67
C GLU A 132 -18.01 23.18 67.39
N HIS A 133 -17.83 24.28 66.66
CA HIS A 133 -17.45 25.58 67.21
C HIS A 133 -18.64 26.52 67.05
N GLU A 134 -18.93 27.30 68.09
CA GLU A 134 -20.15 28.11 68.20
C GLU A 134 -20.28 29.22 67.14
N ASN A 135 -19.17 29.64 66.49
CA ASN A 135 -19.14 30.81 65.59
C ASN A 135 -18.91 30.45 64.11
N CYS A 136 -19.12 29.18 63.72
CA CYS A 136 -18.93 28.73 62.34
C CYS A 136 -20.17 28.04 61.79
N VAL A 137 -20.70 28.52 60.66
CA VAL A 137 -21.91 27.96 60.02
C VAL A 137 -21.60 27.50 58.59
N PRO A 138 -22.03 26.30 58.17
CA PRO A 138 -21.92 25.84 56.78
C PRO A 138 -22.63 26.77 55.80
N LEU A 139 -22.04 27.01 54.62
CA LEU A 139 -22.63 27.88 53.60
C LEU A 139 -24.04 27.43 53.18
N ARG A 140 -24.28 26.13 53.10
CA ARG A 140 -25.61 25.57 52.79
C ARG A 140 -26.70 26.09 53.73
N ASP A 141 -26.38 26.22 55.02
CA ASP A 141 -27.35 26.57 56.05
C ASP A 141 -27.53 28.10 56.13
N ILE A 142 -26.54 28.87 55.68
CA ILE A 142 -26.64 30.34 55.49
C ILE A 142 -27.56 30.66 54.31
N LEU A 143 -27.49 29.88 53.23
CA LEU A 143 -28.29 30.08 52.01
C LEU A 143 -29.67 29.39 52.07
N ASP A 144 -29.93 28.56 53.08
CA ASP A 144 -31.19 27.82 53.23
C ASP A 144 -32.35 28.74 53.64
N GLU A 145 -33.42 28.76 52.84
CA GLU A 145 -34.59 29.62 53.07
C GLU A 145 -35.36 29.32 54.36
N ASN A 146 -35.23 28.14 54.95
CA ASN A 146 -35.93 27.77 56.18
C ASN A 146 -35.04 27.94 57.43
N LYS A 147 -33.75 27.62 57.33
CA LYS A 147 -32.83 27.60 58.48
C LYS A 147 -32.18 28.95 58.77
N HIS A 148 -32.05 29.82 57.76
CA HIS A 148 -31.29 31.07 57.93
C HIS A 148 -31.82 31.96 59.07
N LEU A 149 -33.13 32.09 59.25
CA LEU A 149 -33.72 32.92 60.31
C LEU A 149 -33.41 32.36 61.71
N GLN A 150 -33.47 31.03 61.84
CA GLN A 150 -33.18 30.35 63.10
C GLN A 150 -31.72 30.54 63.53
N ILE A 151 -30.81 30.54 62.54
CA ILE A 151 -29.38 30.78 62.77
C ILE A 151 -29.16 32.26 63.09
N TYR A 152 -29.69 33.16 62.26
CA TYR A 152 -29.57 34.60 62.43
C TYR A 152 -29.98 35.10 63.82
N ASN A 153 -31.10 34.57 64.35
CA ASN A 153 -31.61 34.96 65.65
C ASN A 153 -30.71 34.56 66.84
N LYS A 154 -29.85 33.55 66.66
CA LYS A 154 -28.90 33.07 67.70
C LYS A 154 -27.58 33.84 67.70
N LEU A 155 -27.31 34.65 66.68
CA LEU A 155 -26.05 35.37 66.52
C LEU A 155 -26.03 36.70 67.29
N ASN A 156 -24.85 37.12 67.73
CA ASN A 156 -24.65 38.47 68.28
C ASN A 156 -24.70 39.54 67.17
N ASN A 157 -24.77 40.83 67.53
CA ASN A 157 -24.93 41.91 66.56
C ASN A 157 -23.78 42.03 65.54
N VAL A 158 -22.55 41.64 65.91
CA VAL A 158 -21.39 41.67 65.00
C VAL A 158 -21.51 40.54 63.98
N HIS A 159 -21.79 39.32 64.45
CA HIS A 159 -21.98 38.14 63.62
C HIS A 159 -23.21 38.23 62.71
N LYS A 160 -24.28 38.90 63.15
CA LYS A 160 -25.47 39.17 62.32
C LYS A 160 -25.12 39.96 61.06
N ARG A 161 -24.26 40.98 61.18
CA ARG A 161 -23.79 41.76 60.02
C ARG A 161 -22.96 40.90 59.07
N ALA A 162 -22.03 40.10 59.61
CA ALA A 162 -21.23 39.18 58.81
C ALA A 162 -22.08 38.12 58.09
N PHE A 163 -23.12 37.61 58.76
CA PHE A 163 -24.08 36.67 58.19
C PHE A 163 -24.87 37.28 57.02
N GLU A 164 -25.45 38.47 57.21
CA GLU A 164 -26.20 39.18 56.16
C GLU A 164 -25.32 39.49 54.96
N LYS A 165 -24.10 39.98 55.20
CA LYS A 165 -23.11 40.26 54.16
C LYS A 165 -22.78 38.99 53.37
N CYS A 166 -22.45 37.89 54.05
CA CYS A 166 -22.15 36.61 53.40
C CYS A 166 -23.33 36.12 52.56
N ARG A 167 -24.55 36.12 53.13
CA ARG A 167 -25.74 35.66 52.41
C ARG A 167 -26.03 36.53 51.18
N ASN A 168 -25.97 37.85 51.33
CA ASN A 168 -26.24 38.76 50.22
C ASN A 168 -25.25 38.58 49.07
N ILE A 169 -23.95 38.50 49.37
CA ILE A 169 -22.90 38.31 48.37
C ILE A 169 -23.13 37.01 47.60
N PHE A 170 -23.29 35.88 48.29
CA PHE A 170 -23.46 34.58 47.60
C PHE A 170 -24.79 34.45 46.83
N SER A 171 -25.83 35.18 47.23
CA SER A 171 -27.12 35.22 46.51
C SER A 171 -27.11 36.14 45.28
N THR A 172 -26.22 37.14 45.24
CA THR A 172 -26.22 38.18 44.20
C THR A 172 -24.96 38.20 43.32
N TYR A 173 -23.93 37.45 43.68
CA TYR A 173 -22.65 37.43 42.97
C TYR A 173 -22.84 37.06 41.48
N PRO A 174 -22.44 37.94 40.54
CA PRO A 174 -22.65 37.73 39.12
C PRO A 174 -21.57 36.81 38.53
N LEU A 175 -22.01 35.82 37.76
CA LEU A 175 -21.15 34.89 37.02
C LEU A 175 -21.12 35.26 35.55
N SER A 176 -19.90 35.47 35.03
CA SER A 176 -19.67 35.67 33.60
C SER A 176 -19.78 34.33 32.87
N VAL A 177 -20.84 34.16 32.06
CA VAL A 177 -21.11 32.92 31.34
C VAL A 177 -21.07 33.17 29.84
N ILE A 178 -20.25 32.39 29.13
CA ILE A 178 -20.09 32.47 27.69
C ILE A 178 -20.68 31.19 27.10
N ILE A 179 -21.80 31.31 26.38
CA ILE A 179 -22.52 30.21 25.75
C ILE A 179 -22.15 30.13 24.27
N VAL A 180 -21.71 28.95 23.85
CA VAL A 180 -21.37 28.60 22.47
C VAL A 180 -22.51 27.78 21.87
N ARG A 181 -23.04 28.21 20.72
CA ARG A 181 -24.19 27.62 20.02
C ARG A 181 -23.83 27.18 18.61
N GLU A 182 -24.65 26.31 18.03
CA GLU A 182 -24.52 25.85 16.64
C GLU A 182 -23.13 25.24 16.34
N LYS A 183 -22.59 24.50 17.31
CA LYS A 183 -21.30 23.81 17.18
C LYS A 183 -21.49 22.31 17.29
N GLU A 184 -20.81 21.61 16.40
CA GLU A 184 -20.64 20.16 16.49
C GLU A 184 -19.61 19.80 17.58
N LEU A 185 -19.62 18.54 18.01
CA LEU A 185 -18.77 18.06 19.09
C LEU A 185 -17.27 18.30 18.82
N ASP A 186 -16.83 18.15 17.57
CA ASP A 186 -15.45 18.40 17.16
C ASP A 186 -15.05 19.86 17.35
N GLU A 187 -15.91 20.80 16.96
CA GLU A 187 -15.68 22.23 17.18
C GLU A 187 -15.70 22.58 18.68
N ALA A 188 -16.57 21.94 19.47
CA ALA A 188 -16.62 22.14 20.92
C ALA A 188 -15.35 21.64 21.62
N VAL A 189 -14.80 20.50 21.19
CA VAL A 189 -13.51 19.99 21.66
C VAL A 189 -12.37 20.93 21.27
N ASP A 190 -12.35 21.44 20.04
CA ASP A 190 -11.32 22.39 19.61
C ASP A 190 -11.38 23.71 20.41
N ILE A 191 -12.59 24.18 20.76
CA ILE A 191 -12.78 25.35 21.64
C ILE A 191 -12.26 25.05 23.04
N PHE A 192 -12.62 23.89 23.60
CA PHE A 192 -12.11 23.40 24.89
C PHE A 192 -10.58 23.37 24.94
N GLU A 193 -9.94 22.80 23.91
CA GLU A 193 -8.48 22.73 23.79
C GLU A 193 -7.83 24.12 23.71
N ARG A 194 -8.48 25.07 23.01
CA ARG A 194 -7.97 26.45 22.86
C ARG A 194 -8.10 27.27 24.14
N ILE A 195 -9.15 27.08 24.92
CA ILE A 195 -9.34 27.80 26.19
C ILE A 195 -8.38 27.25 27.25
N ASN A 196 -8.11 25.94 27.25
CA ASN A 196 -7.20 25.29 28.21
C ASN A 196 -5.71 25.45 27.87
N GLN A 197 -5.31 26.47 27.10
CA GLN A 197 -3.92 26.71 26.68
C GLN A 197 -2.91 26.95 27.83
N GLY A 198 -3.38 27.13 29.08
CA GLY A 198 -2.54 27.16 30.28
C GLY A 198 -2.29 25.79 30.95
N GLY A 199 -2.87 24.69 30.47
CA GLY A 199 -2.71 23.33 30.99
C GLY A 199 -2.19 22.34 29.93
N LYS A 200 -1.74 21.16 30.36
CA LYS A 200 -1.32 20.08 29.45
C LYS A 200 -2.49 19.71 28.53
N ARG A 201 -2.32 19.88 27.21
CA ARG A 201 -3.33 19.52 26.20
C ARG A 201 -3.78 18.07 26.41
N LEU A 202 -5.09 17.86 26.59
CA LEU A 202 -5.71 16.53 26.55
C LEU A 202 -5.82 16.12 25.08
N SER A 203 -5.26 14.97 24.71
CA SER A 203 -5.42 14.41 23.36
C SER A 203 -6.76 13.69 23.24
N LEU A 204 -7.27 13.50 22.01
CA LEU A 204 -8.48 12.69 21.76
C LEU A 204 -8.41 11.31 22.43
N PHE A 205 -7.22 10.70 22.45
CA PHE A 205 -6.98 9.45 23.16
C PHE A 205 -7.24 9.59 24.67
N ASP A 206 -6.74 10.64 25.31
CA ASP A 206 -6.99 10.90 26.74
C ASP A 206 -8.49 11.09 27.02
N LEU A 207 -9.24 11.66 26.07
CA LEU A 207 -10.70 11.80 26.18
C LEU A 207 -11.42 10.45 26.13
N VAL A 208 -11.00 9.56 25.21
CA VAL A 208 -11.54 8.20 25.12
C VAL A 208 -11.19 7.40 26.37
N VAL A 209 -9.95 7.49 26.87
CA VAL A 209 -9.52 6.86 28.13
C VAL A 209 -10.43 7.31 29.29
N ALA A 210 -10.62 8.61 29.47
CA ALA A 210 -11.46 9.15 30.54
C ALA A 210 -12.92 8.67 30.42
N GLY A 211 -13.45 8.60 29.20
CA GLY A 211 -14.83 8.14 28.94
C GLY A 211 -15.04 6.62 29.06
N THR A 212 -13.97 5.83 29.11
CA THR A 212 -14.00 4.36 29.08
C THR A 212 -13.39 3.72 30.33
N TRP A 213 -12.95 4.52 31.30
CA TRP A 213 -12.37 4.03 32.55
C TRP A 213 -13.39 3.30 33.44
N GLY A 214 -12.93 2.23 34.10
CA GLY A 214 -13.57 1.59 35.24
C GLY A 214 -12.55 0.84 36.09
N GLU A 215 -12.92 0.44 37.31
CA GLU A 215 -12.01 -0.33 38.21
C GLU A 215 -11.50 -1.64 37.59
N ASP A 216 -12.26 -2.19 36.64
CA ASP A 216 -12.03 -3.45 35.95
C ASP A 216 -11.47 -3.31 34.53
N PHE A 217 -11.26 -2.08 34.04
CA PHE A 217 -10.70 -1.81 32.71
C PHE A 217 -10.14 -0.39 32.59
N ASP A 218 -8.86 -0.29 32.20
CA ASP A 218 -8.20 0.99 31.91
C ASP A 218 -7.50 0.93 30.55
N LEU A 219 -8.11 1.57 29.54
CA LEU A 219 -7.59 1.64 28.17
C LEU A 219 -6.15 2.20 28.11
N LYS A 220 -5.74 3.05 29.05
CA LYS A 220 -4.40 3.63 29.06
C LYS A 220 -3.36 2.60 29.48
N LEU A 221 -3.64 1.77 30.49
CA LEU A 221 -2.77 0.67 30.91
C LEU A 221 -2.67 -0.37 29.79
N GLU A 222 -3.81 -0.73 29.23
CA GLU A 222 -3.91 -1.68 28.12
C GLU A 222 -3.11 -1.22 26.88
N TYR A 223 -3.24 0.06 26.51
CA TYR A 223 -2.40 0.65 25.47
C TYR A 223 -0.91 0.61 25.84
N GLN A 224 -0.53 0.89 27.09
CA GLN A 224 0.87 0.84 27.52
C GLN A 224 1.44 -0.57 27.38
N GLU A 225 0.68 -1.61 27.75
CA GLU A 225 1.07 -3.00 27.59
C GLU A 225 1.27 -3.36 26.11
N LEU A 226 0.30 -3.05 25.26
CA LEU A 226 0.39 -3.27 23.81
C LEU A 226 1.58 -2.53 23.19
N SER A 227 1.76 -1.25 23.57
CA SER A 227 2.83 -0.40 23.05
C SER A 227 4.21 -0.91 23.49
N ASN A 228 4.34 -1.33 24.75
CA ASN A 228 5.56 -1.92 25.29
C ASN A 228 5.91 -3.24 24.60
N PHE A 229 4.91 -4.09 24.32
CA PHE A 229 5.11 -5.34 23.58
C PHE A 229 5.65 -5.05 22.17
N ILE A 230 4.98 -4.18 21.42
CA ILE A 230 5.40 -3.80 20.04
C ILE A 230 6.79 -3.15 20.04
N GLU A 231 7.11 -2.33 21.04
CA GLU A 231 8.40 -1.67 21.15
C GLU A 231 9.53 -2.64 21.50
N LYS A 232 9.34 -3.49 22.51
CA LYS A 232 10.41 -4.34 23.07
C LYS A 232 10.54 -5.70 22.37
N GLU A 233 9.43 -6.37 22.10
CA GLU A 233 9.44 -7.73 21.54
C GLU A 233 9.61 -7.70 20.02
N ASN A 234 8.87 -6.82 19.32
CA ASN A 234 8.92 -6.74 17.85
C ASN A 234 10.00 -5.76 17.36
N GLY A 235 10.57 -4.92 18.24
CA GLY A 235 11.57 -3.91 17.88
C GLY A 235 11.06 -2.85 16.90
N PHE A 236 9.73 -2.73 16.75
CA PHE A 236 9.09 -1.85 15.76
C PHE A 236 9.00 -0.41 16.27
N GLY A 237 9.08 -0.21 17.59
CA GLY A 237 8.99 1.10 18.23
C GLY A 237 7.56 1.48 18.63
N ARG A 238 7.45 2.59 19.35
CA ARG A 238 6.20 3.02 19.97
C ARG A 238 5.17 3.51 18.94
N ILE A 239 4.05 2.79 18.84
CA ILE A 239 2.91 3.21 18.00
C ILE A 239 2.18 4.41 18.61
N SER A 240 1.53 5.24 17.78
CA SER A 240 0.69 6.35 18.27
C SER A 240 -0.58 5.81 18.95
N PRO A 241 -1.05 6.42 20.06
CA PRO A 241 -2.33 6.06 20.68
C PRO A 241 -3.52 6.17 19.73
N GLU A 242 -3.46 7.06 18.73
CA GLU A 242 -4.50 7.20 17.69
C GLU A 242 -4.68 5.93 16.86
N VAL A 243 -3.66 5.07 16.74
CA VAL A 243 -3.79 3.79 16.04
C VAL A 243 -4.84 2.92 16.73
N VAL A 244 -4.84 2.93 18.07
CA VAL A 244 -5.77 2.16 18.91
C VAL A 244 -7.18 2.70 18.79
N THR A 245 -7.38 4.01 18.94
CA THR A 245 -8.75 4.58 18.89
C THR A 245 -9.35 4.46 17.50
N HIS A 246 -8.58 4.65 16.43
CA HIS A 246 -9.07 4.40 15.08
C HIS A 246 -9.38 2.91 14.85
N ALA A 247 -8.51 1.98 15.25
CA ALA A 247 -8.73 0.55 15.06
C ALA A 247 -9.98 0.09 15.82
N ALA A 248 -10.09 0.43 17.10
CA ALA A 248 -11.24 0.08 17.94
C ALA A 248 -12.55 0.66 17.37
N SER A 249 -12.55 1.94 16.98
CA SER A 249 -13.74 2.58 16.40
C SER A 249 -14.13 1.96 15.06
N LEU A 250 -13.17 1.67 14.16
CA LEU A 250 -13.43 0.96 12.89
C LEU A 250 -14.03 -0.43 13.14
N ILE A 251 -13.54 -1.16 14.14
CA ILE A 251 -13.94 -2.53 14.44
C ILE A 251 -15.35 -2.59 15.06
N ILE A 252 -15.60 -1.74 16.06
CA ILE A 252 -16.82 -1.74 16.89
C ILE A 252 -17.93 -0.92 16.22
N LYS A 253 -17.63 0.33 15.81
CA LYS A 253 -18.63 1.27 15.27
C LYS A 253 -18.72 1.22 13.75
N GLY A 254 -17.70 0.70 13.05
CA GLY A 254 -17.63 0.71 11.58
C GLY A 254 -17.21 2.06 10.97
N TYR A 255 -16.94 3.05 11.82
CA TYR A 255 -16.54 4.42 11.49
C TYR A 255 -15.41 4.84 12.42
N CYS A 256 -14.66 5.89 12.07
CA CYS A 256 -13.50 6.30 12.88
C CYS A 256 -13.27 7.81 12.97
N ARG A 257 -14.23 8.63 12.53
CA ARG A 257 -14.21 10.06 12.87
C ARG A 257 -14.24 10.27 14.39
N LYS A 258 -13.75 11.42 14.84
CA LYS A 258 -13.67 11.81 16.26
C LYS A 258 -14.96 11.49 17.03
N THR A 259 -16.13 11.82 16.47
CA THR A 259 -17.43 11.55 17.09
C THR A 259 -17.65 10.08 17.45
N TYR A 260 -17.28 9.15 16.57
CA TYR A 260 -17.43 7.71 16.83
C TYR A 260 -16.37 7.16 17.78
N GLN A 261 -15.17 7.75 17.79
CA GLN A 261 -14.14 7.41 18.78
C GLN A 261 -14.60 7.80 20.19
N LEU A 262 -15.20 8.98 20.35
CA LEU A 262 -15.73 9.48 21.62
C LEU A 262 -16.99 8.74 22.12
N GLN A 263 -17.65 7.97 21.24
CA GLN A 263 -18.82 7.14 21.56
C GLN A 263 -18.45 5.70 21.95
N LEU A 264 -17.16 5.33 21.96
CA LEU A 264 -16.72 4.05 22.49
C LEU A 264 -17.05 3.96 23.98
N THR A 265 -17.62 2.84 24.41
CA THR A 265 -17.93 2.58 25.82
C THR A 265 -16.89 1.65 26.45
N LYS A 266 -16.85 1.63 27.79
CA LYS A 266 -16.01 0.70 28.56
C LYS A 266 -16.28 -0.75 28.15
N ASP A 267 -17.55 -1.16 28.18
CA ASP A 267 -17.94 -2.56 27.96
C ASP A 267 -17.60 -3.01 26.53
N GLU A 268 -17.87 -2.16 25.53
CA GLU A 268 -17.51 -2.45 24.14
C GLU A 268 -16.00 -2.66 23.95
N LEU A 269 -15.17 -1.82 24.59
CA LEU A 269 -13.73 -1.97 24.52
C LEU A 269 -13.25 -3.19 25.28
N LYS A 270 -13.71 -3.38 26.52
CA LYS A 270 -13.31 -4.50 27.38
C LYS A 270 -13.60 -5.85 26.72
N GLU A 271 -14.79 -6.01 26.12
CA GLU A 271 -15.19 -7.24 25.45
C GLU A 271 -14.38 -7.55 24.19
N ASN A 272 -13.88 -6.52 23.50
CA ASN A 272 -13.19 -6.67 22.21
C ASN A 272 -11.67 -6.43 22.29
N TRP A 273 -11.15 -6.03 23.45
CA TRP A 273 -9.79 -5.47 23.58
C TRP A 273 -8.71 -6.45 23.15
N GLU A 274 -8.75 -7.68 23.67
CA GLU A 274 -7.74 -8.71 23.37
C GLU A 274 -7.65 -8.94 21.85
N GLU A 275 -8.81 -9.00 21.19
CA GLU A 275 -8.92 -9.23 19.76
C GLU A 275 -8.43 -8.04 18.93
N ILE A 276 -8.71 -6.81 19.39
CA ILE A 276 -8.20 -5.57 18.79
C ILE A 276 -6.68 -5.51 18.93
N ALA A 277 -6.14 -5.73 20.12
CA ALA A 277 -4.71 -5.69 20.42
C ALA A 277 -3.95 -6.71 19.56
N ASN A 278 -4.45 -7.95 19.47
CA ASN A 278 -3.85 -8.99 18.64
C ASN A 278 -3.92 -8.65 17.15
N SER A 279 -5.00 -8.02 16.67
CA SER A 279 -5.09 -7.60 15.26
C SER A 279 -4.14 -6.45 14.93
N ILE A 280 -3.87 -5.55 15.88
CA ILE A 280 -2.83 -4.52 15.75
C ILE A 280 -1.44 -5.15 15.67
N LYS A 281 -1.13 -6.14 16.53
CA LYS A 281 0.15 -6.89 16.47
C LYS A 281 0.35 -7.53 15.10
N LEU A 282 -0.65 -8.26 14.59
CA LEU A 282 -0.60 -8.87 13.25
C LEU A 282 -0.40 -7.85 12.12
N SER A 283 -1.00 -6.67 12.26
CA SER A 283 -0.83 -5.58 11.29
C SER A 283 0.60 -5.06 11.26
N VAL A 284 1.19 -4.87 12.45
CA VAL A 284 2.59 -4.48 12.60
C VAL A 284 3.52 -5.54 12.01
N ASP A 285 3.29 -6.82 12.33
CA ASP A 285 4.08 -7.93 11.79
C ASP A 285 4.01 -8.02 10.27
N TYR A 286 2.80 -7.89 9.71
CA TYR A 286 2.61 -7.90 8.27
C TYR A 286 3.33 -6.73 7.58
N LEU A 287 3.21 -5.52 8.13
CA LEU A 287 3.90 -4.34 7.59
C LEU A 287 5.43 -4.49 7.65
N SER A 288 5.96 -5.02 8.75
CA SER A 288 7.40 -5.24 8.93
C SER A 288 7.95 -6.32 8.00
N ASN A 289 7.26 -7.45 7.90
CA ASN A 289 7.74 -8.62 7.15
C ASN A 289 7.51 -8.50 5.65
N ASN A 290 6.39 -7.90 5.23
CA ASN A 290 5.95 -7.97 3.83
C ASN A 290 6.01 -6.63 3.11
N MET A 291 5.91 -5.50 3.84
CA MET A 291 5.91 -4.16 3.23
C MET A 291 7.19 -3.37 3.49
N GLY A 292 8.11 -3.87 4.31
CA GLY A 292 9.40 -3.24 4.60
C GLY A 292 9.34 -2.10 5.63
N ALA A 293 8.19 -1.88 6.27
CA ALA A 293 8.07 -0.91 7.36
C ALA A 293 8.69 -1.50 8.63
N LYS A 294 10.02 -1.54 8.73
CA LYS A 294 10.72 -2.22 9.83
C LYS A 294 10.53 -1.57 11.20
N ILE A 295 10.23 -0.28 11.22
CA ILE A 295 9.90 0.48 12.42
C ILE A 295 8.70 1.40 12.16
N TYR A 296 8.07 1.86 13.24
CA TYR A 296 6.91 2.74 13.19
C TYR A 296 7.15 4.01 12.37
N ASP A 297 8.33 4.63 12.48
CA ASP A 297 8.67 5.83 11.70
C ASP A 297 8.80 5.57 10.18
N PHE A 298 8.90 4.31 9.74
CA PHE A 298 8.89 3.95 8.31
C PHE A 298 7.47 3.75 7.78
N VAL A 299 6.47 3.63 8.65
CA VAL A 299 5.08 3.48 8.21
C VAL A 299 4.65 4.78 7.53
N PRO A 300 4.17 4.75 6.27
CA PRO A 300 3.76 5.97 5.56
C PRO A 300 2.67 6.75 6.30
N TYR A 301 1.69 6.03 6.87
CA TYR A 301 0.62 6.61 7.67
C TYR A 301 0.20 5.67 8.82
N PRO A 302 -0.02 6.19 10.04
CA PRO A 302 -0.54 5.37 11.15
C PRO A 302 -1.89 4.69 10.83
N ALA A 303 -2.70 5.34 9.97
CA ALA A 303 -3.95 4.82 9.42
C ALA A 303 -3.81 3.43 8.80
N MET A 304 -2.64 3.11 8.22
CA MET A 304 -2.40 1.81 7.59
C MET A 304 -2.41 0.68 8.61
N ILE A 305 -1.91 0.91 9.83
CA ILE A 305 -1.95 -0.07 10.92
C ILE A 305 -3.40 -0.32 11.33
N SER A 306 -4.19 0.74 11.53
CA SER A 306 -5.59 0.62 11.95
C SER A 306 -6.48 -0.08 10.92
N LEU A 307 -6.28 0.19 9.62
CA LEU A 307 -7.04 -0.46 8.55
C LEU A 307 -6.66 -1.93 8.37
N LEU A 308 -5.38 -2.26 8.49
CA LEU A 308 -4.96 -3.66 8.52
C LEU A 308 -5.48 -4.38 9.76
N ALA A 309 -5.52 -3.70 10.91
CA ALA A 309 -6.03 -4.30 12.15
C ALA A 309 -7.51 -4.62 12.00
N TYR A 310 -8.29 -3.72 11.39
CA TYR A 310 -9.67 -3.98 10.99
C TYR A 310 -9.78 -5.21 10.08
N LEU A 311 -8.93 -5.31 9.04
CA LEU A 311 -8.96 -6.44 8.12
C LEU A 311 -8.65 -7.77 8.84
N PHE A 312 -7.58 -7.82 9.63
CA PHE A 312 -7.21 -9.02 10.39
C PHE A 312 -8.28 -9.43 11.40
N PHE A 313 -8.91 -8.45 12.06
CA PHE A 313 -10.01 -8.70 12.99
C PHE A 313 -11.21 -9.37 12.31
N LYS A 314 -11.54 -8.97 11.07
CA LYS A 314 -12.69 -9.50 10.34
C LYS A 314 -12.40 -10.78 9.54
N LEU A 315 -11.14 -11.18 9.40
CA LEU A 315 -10.77 -12.38 8.64
C LEU A 315 -10.88 -13.65 9.49
N PRO A 316 -11.53 -14.72 8.98
CA PRO A 316 -11.55 -16.01 9.66
C PRO A 316 -10.13 -16.56 9.74
N GLY A 317 -9.69 -16.92 10.96
CA GLY A 317 -8.34 -17.43 11.22
C GLY A 317 -7.23 -16.38 11.10
N ARG A 318 -7.56 -15.09 10.96
CA ARG A 318 -6.61 -13.95 11.01
C ARG A 318 -5.43 -14.07 10.04
N SER A 319 -5.66 -14.69 8.88
CA SER A 319 -4.65 -14.90 7.85
C SER A 319 -5.11 -14.36 6.50
N LEU A 320 -4.17 -13.82 5.73
CA LEU A 320 -4.44 -13.26 4.41
C LEU A 320 -4.27 -14.35 3.35
N THR A 321 -5.32 -14.59 2.56
CA THR A 321 -5.19 -15.40 1.34
C THR A 321 -4.35 -14.66 0.30
N LYS A 322 -3.75 -15.39 -0.65
CA LYS A 322 -2.92 -14.78 -1.70
C LYS A 322 -3.61 -13.62 -2.45
N PRO A 323 -4.87 -13.73 -2.91
CA PRO A 323 -5.54 -12.61 -3.59
C PRO A 323 -5.73 -11.37 -2.70
N VAL A 324 -6.01 -11.58 -1.41
CA VAL A 324 -6.16 -10.49 -0.44
C VAL A 324 -4.80 -9.83 -0.18
N ALA A 325 -3.75 -10.62 0.00
CA ALA A 325 -2.38 -10.12 0.19
C ALA A 325 -1.89 -9.30 -1.02
N GLU A 326 -2.17 -9.75 -2.26
CA GLU A 326 -1.86 -9.01 -3.48
C GLU A 326 -2.57 -7.64 -3.53
N LYS A 327 -3.86 -7.60 -3.14
CA LYS A 327 -4.62 -6.35 -3.08
C LYS A 327 -4.19 -5.42 -1.96
N VAL A 328 -3.79 -5.97 -0.81
CA VAL A 328 -3.19 -5.20 0.29
C VAL A 328 -1.86 -4.60 -0.15
N HIS A 329 -1.03 -5.34 -0.89
CA HIS A 329 0.21 -4.82 -1.46
C HIS A 329 -0.06 -3.66 -2.42
N GLU A 330 -1.00 -3.84 -3.36
CA GLU A 330 -1.43 -2.78 -4.29
C GLU A 330 -1.93 -1.53 -3.54
N TRP A 331 -2.79 -1.72 -2.53
CA TRP A 331 -3.32 -0.65 -1.69
C TRP A 331 -2.21 0.11 -0.95
N PHE A 332 -1.29 -0.60 -0.30
CA PHE A 332 -0.22 0.01 0.50
C PHE A 332 0.62 0.98 -0.35
N TRP A 333 1.13 0.52 -1.50
CA TRP A 333 1.97 1.34 -2.37
C TRP A 333 1.19 2.49 -3.00
N LYS A 334 -0.02 2.24 -3.49
CA LYS A 334 -0.84 3.32 -4.08
C LYS A 334 -1.19 4.37 -3.02
N ALA A 335 -1.60 3.97 -1.82
CA ALA A 335 -1.97 4.91 -0.75
C ALA A 335 -0.78 5.76 -0.29
N ALA A 336 0.41 5.15 -0.17
CA ALA A 336 1.62 5.86 0.21
C ALA A 336 2.08 6.88 -0.86
N LEU A 337 1.93 6.55 -2.14
CA LEU A 337 2.43 7.34 -3.26
C LEU A 337 1.40 8.33 -3.84
N SER A 338 0.14 8.27 -3.40
CA SER A 338 -0.93 9.20 -3.80
C SER A 338 -1.31 10.22 -2.72
N ASP A 339 -0.54 10.29 -1.63
CA ASP A 339 -0.86 11.10 -0.44
C ASP A 339 -2.26 10.81 0.15
N ARG A 340 -2.72 9.56 0.08
CA ARG A 340 -4.13 9.16 0.33
C ARG A 340 -4.67 9.65 1.67
N TYR A 341 -3.85 9.63 2.71
CA TYR A 341 -4.24 9.99 4.08
C TYR A 341 -3.60 11.30 4.56
N ALA A 342 -3.03 12.11 3.65
CA ALA A 342 -2.45 13.40 4.01
C ALA A 342 -3.52 14.42 4.44
N THR A 343 -4.73 14.32 3.92
CA THR A 343 -5.88 15.16 4.26
C THR A 343 -7.12 14.30 4.51
N SER A 344 -8.03 14.80 5.37
CA SER A 344 -9.30 14.13 5.69
C SER A 344 -9.14 12.64 6.04
N ARG A 345 -8.09 12.32 6.81
CA ARG A 345 -7.59 10.97 7.07
C ARG A 345 -8.70 10.01 7.49
N GLU A 346 -9.51 10.38 8.48
CA GLU A 346 -10.56 9.54 9.06
C GLU A 346 -11.65 9.23 8.01
N THR A 347 -12.05 10.22 7.20
CA THR A 347 -12.98 10.02 6.09
C THR A 347 -12.42 9.06 5.03
N ARG A 348 -11.14 9.21 4.68
CA ARG A 348 -10.48 8.32 3.71
C ARG A 348 -10.31 6.90 4.24
N MET A 349 -10.07 6.73 5.53
CA MET A 349 -10.05 5.43 6.19
C MET A 349 -11.41 4.74 6.11
N GLU A 350 -12.50 5.45 6.40
CA GLU A 350 -13.86 4.92 6.26
C GLU A 350 -14.20 4.53 4.81
N GLU A 351 -13.80 5.36 3.83
CA GLU A 351 -13.93 5.05 2.41
C GLU A 351 -13.17 3.77 2.04
N ASP A 352 -11.90 3.65 2.44
CA ASP A 352 -11.08 2.49 2.10
C ASP A 352 -11.55 1.23 2.82
N ARG A 353 -11.99 1.33 4.09
CA ARG A 353 -12.69 0.25 4.79
C ARG A 353 -13.85 -0.28 3.95
N ARG A 354 -14.76 0.60 3.54
CA ARG A 354 -15.99 0.23 2.81
C ARG A 354 -15.73 -0.24 1.37
N LEU A 355 -14.85 0.46 0.64
CA LEU A 355 -14.68 0.26 -0.80
C LEU A 355 -13.62 -0.79 -1.13
N ILE A 356 -12.70 -1.06 -0.21
CA ILE A 356 -11.60 -2.03 -0.38
C ILE A 356 -11.79 -3.17 0.60
N PHE A 357 -11.61 -2.95 1.91
CA PHE A 357 -11.50 -4.04 2.88
C PHE A 357 -12.79 -4.86 3.03
N ASP A 358 -13.96 -4.23 3.14
CA ASP A 358 -15.26 -4.92 3.18
C ASP A 358 -15.52 -5.75 1.91
N LYS A 359 -15.06 -5.26 0.77
CA LYS A 359 -15.20 -5.98 -0.51
C LYS A 359 -14.25 -7.15 -0.60
N LEU A 360 -13.00 -7.00 -0.13
CA LEU A 360 -12.02 -8.07 -0.02
C LEU A 360 -12.54 -9.19 0.89
N LEU A 361 -13.09 -8.83 2.05
CA LEU A 361 -13.70 -9.78 3.00
C LEU A 361 -14.86 -10.56 2.38
N LYS A 362 -15.59 -9.95 1.44
CA LYS A 362 -16.70 -10.57 0.70
C LYS A 362 -16.26 -11.24 -0.61
N SER A 363 -14.95 -11.38 -0.84
CA SER A 363 -14.37 -11.92 -2.09
C SER A 363 -14.88 -11.23 -3.36
N LYS A 364 -15.19 -9.93 -3.28
CA LYS A 364 -15.64 -9.12 -4.41
C LYS A 364 -14.46 -8.45 -5.10
N GLU A 365 -14.62 -8.13 -6.38
CA GLU A 365 -13.62 -7.39 -7.13
C GLU A 365 -13.39 -5.99 -6.53
N VAL A 366 -12.12 -5.62 -6.38
CA VAL A 366 -11.68 -4.33 -5.83
C VAL A 366 -10.80 -3.59 -6.83
N LYS A 367 -11.20 -2.35 -7.11
CA LYS A 367 -10.45 -1.40 -7.93
C LYS A 367 -9.94 -0.26 -7.05
N ILE A 368 -8.62 -0.04 -7.08
CA ILE A 368 -7.94 0.98 -6.28
C ILE A 368 -7.53 2.12 -7.22
N ASN A 369 -8.37 3.15 -7.28
CA ASN A 369 -8.26 4.27 -8.20
C ASN A 369 -7.78 5.53 -7.48
N TYR A 370 -6.58 5.49 -6.92
CA TYR A 370 -5.97 6.68 -6.34
C TYR A 370 -5.21 7.44 -7.42
N PRO A 371 -5.38 8.77 -7.52
CA PRO A 371 -4.57 9.57 -8.43
C PRO A 371 -3.13 9.56 -7.91
N ILE A 372 -2.24 8.83 -8.58
CA ILE A 372 -0.84 8.73 -8.17
C ILE A 372 -0.19 10.09 -8.45
N SER A 373 0.21 10.79 -7.39
CA SER A 373 0.88 12.10 -7.44
C SER A 373 2.41 11.95 -7.53
N LEU A 374 2.90 10.78 -7.96
CA LEU A 374 4.32 10.49 -8.10
C LEU A 374 4.80 10.81 -9.51
N ASP A 375 5.72 11.75 -9.61
CA ASP A 375 6.54 11.98 -10.80
C ASP A 375 8.03 12.03 -10.42
N ARG A 376 8.89 12.02 -11.43
CA ARG A 376 10.34 12.07 -11.25
C ARG A 376 10.79 13.38 -10.58
N GLU A 377 10.13 14.49 -10.89
CA GLU A 377 10.50 15.81 -10.37
C GLU A 377 10.26 15.92 -8.86
N ARG A 378 9.16 15.33 -8.38
CA ARG A 378 8.84 15.20 -6.97
C ARG A 378 9.91 14.39 -6.23
N ILE A 379 10.39 13.28 -6.80
CA ILE A 379 11.49 12.49 -6.19
C ILE A 379 12.77 13.33 -6.10
N ILE A 380 13.13 14.03 -7.19
CA ILE A 380 14.34 14.87 -7.26
C ILE A 380 14.31 15.99 -6.19
N LYS A 381 13.14 16.61 -5.97
CA LYS A 381 12.98 17.73 -5.04
C LYS A 381 12.74 17.29 -3.58
N SER A 382 12.38 16.03 -3.36
CA SER A 382 12.03 15.53 -2.03
C SER A 382 13.25 15.44 -1.12
N LYS A 383 13.05 15.78 0.16
CA LYS A 383 14.10 15.74 1.19
C LYS A 383 13.83 14.67 2.22
N ILE A 384 14.89 13.98 2.66
CA ILE A 384 14.79 12.94 3.70
C ILE A 384 14.54 13.52 5.10
N SER A 385 14.87 14.79 5.31
CA SER A 385 14.60 15.52 6.54
C SER A 385 13.12 15.83 6.75
N THR A 386 12.33 15.86 5.67
CA THR A 386 10.89 16.14 5.73
C THR A 386 10.13 14.84 5.89
N LYS A 387 9.51 14.62 7.06
CA LYS A 387 8.63 13.46 7.27
C LYS A 387 7.47 13.52 6.27
N SER A 388 7.41 12.56 5.35
CA SER A 388 6.39 12.46 4.31
C SER A 388 6.12 11.00 3.98
N ALA A 389 4.94 10.72 3.40
CA ALA A 389 4.59 9.36 2.97
C ALA A 389 5.54 8.83 1.89
N LEU A 390 5.98 9.70 0.96
CA LEU A 390 6.97 9.34 -0.06
C LEU A 390 8.33 8.95 0.55
N ARG A 391 8.83 9.70 1.53
CA ARG A 391 10.06 9.35 2.27
C ARG A 391 9.93 7.98 2.92
N ASN A 392 8.82 7.75 3.61
CA ASN A 392 8.58 6.52 4.35
C ASN A 392 8.37 5.32 3.42
N ALA A 393 7.69 5.51 2.28
CA ALA A 393 7.58 4.53 1.21
C ALA A 393 8.96 4.19 0.60
N PHE A 394 9.83 5.18 0.43
CA PHE A 394 11.20 4.97 -0.03
C PHE A 394 12.01 4.10 0.95
N PHE A 395 11.89 4.34 2.26
CA PHE A 395 12.52 3.47 3.26
C PHE A 395 11.97 2.04 3.24
N CYS A 396 10.64 1.88 3.15
CA CYS A 396 10.00 0.58 3.01
C CYS A 396 10.52 -0.18 1.78
N MET A 397 10.61 0.52 0.64
CA MET A 397 11.11 -0.06 -0.63
C MET A 397 12.55 -0.54 -0.47
N LEU A 398 13.44 0.30 0.07
CA LEU A 398 14.83 -0.08 0.28
C LEU A 398 14.95 -1.24 1.27
N ALA A 399 14.14 -1.25 2.34
CA ALA A 399 14.13 -2.35 3.31
C ALA A 399 13.74 -3.69 2.70
N LEU A 400 12.75 -3.71 1.79
CA LEU A 400 12.38 -4.92 1.03
C LEU A 400 13.50 -5.42 0.13
N ARG A 401 14.36 -4.53 -0.35
CA ARG A 401 15.53 -4.88 -1.17
C ARG A 401 16.74 -5.33 -0.36
N GLN A 402 16.63 -5.35 0.97
CA GLN A 402 17.66 -5.81 1.92
C GLN A 402 19.01 -5.11 1.68
N PRO A 403 19.17 -3.84 2.12
CA PRO A 403 20.37 -3.07 1.85
C PRO A 403 21.62 -3.78 2.38
N ARG A 404 22.70 -3.76 1.60
CA ARG A 404 23.94 -4.48 1.93
C ARG A 404 25.10 -3.55 2.24
N HIS A 405 26.01 -4.08 3.06
CA HIS A 405 27.24 -3.44 3.50
C HIS A 405 28.23 -3.29 2.34
N PHE A 406 28.78 -2.09 2.14
CA PHE A 406 29.66 -1.81 1.00
C PHE A 406 30.97 -2.60 1.01
N ARG A 407 31.54 -2.87 2.19
CA ARG A 407 32.75 -3.70 2.32
C ARG A 407 32.52 -5.22 2.35
N THR A 408 31.53 -5.70 3.09
CA THR A 408 31.39 -7.13 3.41
C THR A 408 30.24 -7.82 2.70
N ASN A 409 29.43 -7.06 1.94
CA ASN A 409 28.20 -7.50 1.29
C ASN A 409 27.13 -8.10 2.25
N ALA A 410 27.34 -8.02 3.57
CA ALA A 410 26.41 -8.48 4.58
C ALA A 410 25.12 -7.64 4.56
N VAL A 411 23.97 -8.28 4.83
CA VAL A 411 22.69 -7.56 4.94
C VAL A 411 22.75 -6.63 6.16
N ILE A 412 22.36 -5.37 5.97
CA ILE A 412 22.30 -4.38 7.03
C ILE A 412 20.99 -4.59 7.80
N PRO A 413 21.04 -4.94 9.10
CA PRO A 413 19.84 -5.05 9.91
C PRO A 413 19.21 -3.67 10.10
N LEU A 414 17.89 -3.59 9.89
CA LEU A 414 17.10 -2.37 9.96
C LEU A 414 16.19 -2.40 11.21
N ASP A 415 16.75 -2.66 12.39
CA ASP A 415 16.02 -2.62 13.67
C ASP A 415 15.91 -1.19 14.26
N ALA A 416 15.13 -0.99 15.32
CA ALA A 416 14.99 0.34 15.95
C ALA A 416 16.28 0.94 16.53
N LYS A 417 17.28 0.15 16.92
CA LYS A 417 18.55 0.68 17.49
C LYS A 417 19.42 1.30 16.39
N ILE A 418 19.43 0.67 15.22
CA ILE A 418 20.13 1.18 14.04
C ILE A 418 19.25 2.24 13.34
N CYS A 419 17.93 2.04 13.32
CA CYS A 419 17.00 2.91 12.61
C CYS A 419 16.64 4.22 13.30
N SER A 420 16.62 4.27 14.63
CA SER A 420 16.45 5.54 15.36
C SER A 420 17.55 6.55 15.01
N ASN A 421 18.74 6.09 14.63
CA ASN A 421 19.80 6.94 14.10
C ASN A 421 19.53 7.45 12.67
N PHE A 422 18.69 6.78 11.86
CA PHE A 422 18.33 7.21 10.49
C PHE A 422 17.43 8.46 10.46
N ASN A 423 16.78 8.80 11.59
CA ASN A 423 16.06 10.06 11.73
C ASN A 423 16.98 11.27 11.89
N ASN A 424 18.28 11.08 12.11
CA ASN A 424 19.26 12.15 12.04
C ASN A 424 19.66 12.34 10.55
N PRO A 425 19.23 13.44 9.89
CA PRO A 425 19.43 13.62 8.46
C PRO A 425 20.89 13.57 8.03
N GLU A 426 21.85 13.71 8.93
CA GLU A 426 23.28 13.88 8.62
C GLU A 426 24.06 12.58 8.39
N LYS A 427 23.52 11.40 8.71
CA LYS A 427 24.33 10.19 8.90
C LYS A 427 24.42 9.22 7.70
N HIS A 428 23.76 9.51 6.56
CA HIS A 428 23.43 8.48 5.57
C HIS A 428 23.41 8.99 4.12
N HIS A 429 24.47 9.69 3.71
CA HIS A 429 24.56 10.30 2.38
C HIS A 429 25.59 9.64 1.49
N ILE A 430 25.24 9.44 0.22
CA ILE A 430 26.20 8.97 -0.80
C ILE A 430 27.20 10.09 -1.09
N PHE A 431 26.74 11.30 -1.37
CA PHE A 431 27.61 12.48 -1.42
C PHE A 431 27.63 13.15 -0.05
N PRO A 432 28.74 13.09 0.71
CA PRO A 432 28.76 13.60 2.07
C PRO A 432 28.51 15.11 2.13
N ARG A 433 27.82 15.56 3.18
CA ARG A 433 27.46 16.98 3.35
C ARG A 433 28.65 17.92 3.29
N GLN A 434 29.75 17.59 3.95
CA GLN A 434 30.95 18.43 3.93
C GLN A 434 31.59 18.51 2.54
N PHE A 435 31.54 17.43 1.76
CA PHE A 435 32.03 17.42 0.38
C PHE A 435 31.20 18.37 -0.50
N LEU A 436 29.86 18.27 -0.44
CA LEU A 436 28.96 19.16 -1.18
C LEU A 436 29.11 20.63 -0.79
N LYS A 437 29.24 20.92 0.52
CA LYS A 437 29.50 22.28 1.02
C LYS A 437 30.79 22.87 0.48
N LYS A 438 31.90 22.11 0.46
CA LYS A 438 33.19 22.55 -0.10
C LYS A 438 33.07 22.89 -1.59
N LYS A 439 32.26 22.13 -2.34
CA LYS A 439 31.96 22.37 -3.76
C LYS A 439 30.85 23.41 -4.01
N ARG A 440 30.27 23.99 -2.96
CA ARG A 440 29.14 24.95 -3.02
C ARG A 440 27.91 24.38 -3.75
N ILE A 441 27.69 23.08 -3.62
CA ILE A 441 26.53 22.38 -4.20
C ILE A 441 25.48 22.19 -3.10
N ASN A 442 24.23 22.56 -3.39
CA ASN A 442 23.11 22.37 -2.49
C ASN A 442 22.43 21.01 -2.71
N GLY A 443 21.76 20.51 -1.68
CA GLY A 443 20.91 19.32 -1.79
C GLY A 443 21.40 18.12 -1.00
N GLU A 444 22.20 18.33 0.04
CA GLU A 444 22.73 17.26 0.89
C GLU A 444 21.63 16.31 1.40
N TYR A 445 20.44 16.84 1.71
CA TYR A 445 19.31 16.11 2.27
C TYR A 445 18.32 15.58 1.22
N LEU A 446 18.65 15.64 -0.08
CA LEU A 446 17.77 15.09 -1.11
C LEU A 446 17.58 13.59 -0.90
N LEU A 447 16.35 13.12 -1.13
CA LEU A 447 15.96 11.72 -0.95
C LEU A 447 16.85 10.78 -1.78
N ALA A 448 17.15 11.17 -3.02
CA ALA A 448 18.02 10.41 -3.91
C ALA A 448 19.50 10.32 -3.43
N ASN A 449 19.95 11.24 -2.58
CA ASN A 449 21.29 11.20 -1.99
C ASN A 449 21.38 10.28 -0.76
N PHE A 450 20.26 9.72 -0.29
CA PHE A 450 20.23 8.84 0.88
C PHE A 450 20.62 7.40 0.55
N CYS A 451 21.31 6.74 1.48
CA CYS A 451 21.50 5.29 1.50
C CYS A 451 21.66 4.75 2.93
N PHE A 452 21.23 3.51 3.17
CA PHE A 452 21.50 2.82 4.42
C PHE A 452 22.97 2.41 4.47
N ILE A 453 23.70 2.97 5.45
CA ILE A 453 25.08 2.61 5.76
C ILE A 453 25.23 2.50 7.28
N PRO A 454 25.95 1.49 7.81
CA PRO A 454 26.22 1.40 9.24
C PRO A 454 27.05 2.56 9.76
N ALA A 455 26.99 2.79 11.07
CA ALA A 455 27.70 3.90 11.72
C ALA A 455 29.22 3.81 11.55
N GLU A 456 29.80 2.60 11.45
CA GLU A 456 31.22 2.42 11.20
C GLU A 456 31.61 2.83 9.77
N LEU A 457 30.89 2.40 8.73
CA LEU A 457 31.13 2.83 7.34
C LEU A 457 30.99 4.35 7.22
N ASN A 458 29.98 4.93 7.84
CA ASN A 458 29.78 6.38 7.81
C ASN A 458 30.95 7.14 8.46
N LYS A 459 31.53 6.61 9.54
CA LYS A 459 32.74 7.15 10.18
C LYS A 459 34.00 6.95 9.36
N GLU A 460 34.04 5.99 8.45
CA GLU A 460 35.18 5.80 7.54
C GLU A 460 35.11 6.68 6.30
N ILE A 461 33.88 6.88 5.78
CA ILE A 461 33.61 7.75 4.62
C ILE A 461 33.84 9.22 4.99
N LEU A 462 33.36 9.67 6.15
CA LEU A 462 33.45 11.06 6.65
C LEU A 462 33.03 12.10 5.58
N ASN A 463 34.03 12.74 4.96
CA ASN A 463 33.88 13.79 3.96
C ASN A 463 34.60 13.48 2.64
N LYS A 464 34.99 12.21 2.44
CA LYS A 464 35.64 11.72 1.22
C LYS A 464 34.71 11.84 0.02
N ALA A 465 35.29 11.99 -1.15
CA ALA A 465 34.56 12.04 -2.40
C ALA A 465 33.99 10.65 -2.74
N PRO A 466 32.76 10.55 -3.28
CA PRO A 466 32.23 9.27 -3.78
C PRO A 466 33.17 8.54 -4.74
N SER A 467 33.83 9.27 -5.65
CA SER A 467 34.84 8.70 -6.55
C SER A 467 35.96 7.94 -5.81
N GLU A 468 36.45 8.49 -4.69
CA GLU A 468 37.53 7.95 -3.88
C GLU A 468 37.09 6.70 -3.11
N TYR A 469 36.04 6.80 -2.30
CA TYR A 469 35.67 5.70 -1.42
C TYR A 469 34.92 4.57 -2.15
N PHE A 470 34.19 4.86 -3.25
CA PHE A 470 33.65 3.80 -4.09
C PHE A 470 34.77 3.02 -4.76
N ALA A 471 35.81 3.67 -5.28
CA ALA A 471 36.95 2.97 -5.88
C ALA A 471 37.66 2.05 -4.87
N LYS A 472 37.78 2.51 -3.62
CA LYS A 472 38.30 1.68 -2.52
C LYS A 472 37.44 0.43 -2.30
N TYR A 473 36.12 0.58 -2.15
CA TYR A 473 35.25 -0.57 -1.88
C TYR A 473 35.09 -1.50 -3.09
N ASP A 474 35.14 -0.99 -4.31
CA ASP A 474 35.15 -1.77 -5.55
C ASP A 474 36.37 -2.71 -5.62
N GLN A 475 37.51 -2.28 -5.06
CA GLN A 475 38.72 -3.11 -4.95
C GLN A 475 38.65 -4.10 -3.77
N GLU A 476 38.08 -3.70 -2.64
CA GLU A 476 38.02 -4.52 -1.42
C GLU A 476 36.90 -5.57 -1.44
N ASN A 477 35.80 -5.31 -2.14
CA ASN A 477 34.60 -6.15 -2.15
C ASN A 477 34.26 -6.62 -3.58
N PRO A 478 34.50 -7.90 -3.92
CA PRO A 478 34.14 -8.46 -5.23
C PRO A 478 32.65 -8.34 -5.58
N ASP A 479 31.77 -8.25 -4.57
CA ASP A 479 30.32 -8.14 -4.74
C ASP A 479 29.82 -6.69 -4.60
N PHE A 480 30.70 -5.69 -4.68
CA PHE A 480 30.35 -4.30 -4.41
C PHE A 480 29.18 -3.80 -5.27
N GLU A 481 29.19 -4.08 -6.56
CA GLU A 481 28.12 -3.69 -7.49
C GLU A 481 26.76 -4.31 -7.11
N ASP A 482 26.75 -5.54 -6.57
CA ASP A 482 25.51 -6.15 -6.08
C ASP A 482 25.02 -5.52 -4.78
N ALA A 483 25.95 -5.14 -3.88
CA ALA A 483 25.62 -4.36 -2.71
C ALA A 483 24.97 -3.00 -3.10
N LEU A 484 25.51 -2.32 -4.11
CA LEU A 484 24.97 -1.06 -4.63
C LEU A 484 23.56 -1.24 -5.24
N LYS A 485 23.32 -2.31 -6.02
CA LYS A 485 22.01 -2.62 -6.62
C LYS A 485 20.91 -2.82 -5.59
N THR A 486 21.21 -3.38 -4.41
CA THR A 486 20.19 -3.52 -3.34
C THR A 486 19.60 -2.17 -2.96
N GLN A 487 20.41 -1.11 -3.03
CA GLN A 487 20.00 0.24 -2.70
C GLN A 487 19.66 1.09 -3.92
N LEU A 488 19.58 0.51 -5.14
CA LEU A 488 19.36 1.19 -6.44
C LEU A 488 20.52 2.09 -6.91
N ILE A 489 21.73 1.89 -6.38
CA ILE A 489 22.92 2.68 -6.73
C ILE A 489 23.61 2.00 -7.91
N LYS A 490 24.19 2.78 -8.82
CA LYS A 490 24.99 2.28 -9.94
C LYS A 490 26.36 2.94 -9.91
N TYR A 491 27.44 2.16 -9.98
CA TYR A 491 28.78 2.73 -10.04
C TYR A 491 29.16 3.16 -11.48
N ASP A 492 28.61 4.30 -11.91
CA ASP A 492 28.80 4.88 -13.25
C ASP A 492 29.60 6.20 -13.23
N ASP A 493 29.71 6.83 -14.39
CA ASP A 493 30.44 8.09 -14.58
C ASP A 493 29.96 9.24 -13.69
N SER A 494 28.71 9.17 -13.18
CA SER A 494 28.21 10.18 -12.24
C SER A 494 28.91 10.09 -10.89
N ILE A 495 29.29 8.89 -10.45
CA ILE A 495 30.03 8.68 -9.19
C ILE A 495 31.54 8.77 -9.44
N LYS A 496 32.04 8.17 -10.53
CA LYS A 496 33.48 8.18 -10.85
C LYS A 496 34.05 9.58 -11.05
N ASN A 497 33.22 10.51 -11.54
CA ASN A 497 33.60 11.92 -11.75
C ASN A 497 32.96 12.89 -10.73
N ASP A 498 32.36 12.38 -9.66
CA ASP A 498 31.65 13.17 -8.63
C ASP A 498 30.59 14.15 -9.20
N ASN A 499 29.94 13.81 -10.32
CA ASN A 499 28.90 14.61 -10.95
C ASN A 499 27.56 14.44 -10.20
N TYR A 500 27.37 15.28 -9.18
CA TYR A 500 26.20 15.22 -8.30
C TYR A 500 24.86 15.38 -9.03
N ALA A 501 24.77 16.31 -9.98
CA ALA A 501 23.51 16.57 -10.69
C ALA A 501 23.09 15.37 -11.56
N LEU A 502 24.05 14.77 -12.27
CA LEU A 502 23.79 13.56 -13.05
C LEU A 502 23.40 12.38 -12.15
N PHE A 503 24.10 12.23 -11.02
CA PHE A 503 23.84 11.19 -10.03
C PHE A 503 22.41 11.27 -9.49
N ILE A 504 21.94 12.46 -9.06
CA ILE A 504 20.58 12.65 -8.55
C ILE A 504 19.52 12.28 -9.60
N ASN A 505 19.72 12.66 -10.86
CA ASN A 505 18.78 12.33 -11.93
C ASN A 505 18.74 10.82 -12.21
N ASN A 506 19.89 10.17 -12.35
CA ASN A 506 19.98 8.72 -12.58
C ASN A 506 19.33 7.94 -11.43
N ARG A 507 19.59 8.36 -10.19
CA ARG A 507 19.05 7.73 -8.99
C ARG A 507 17.55 7.94 -8.87
N ALA A 508 17.05 9.14 -9.14
CA ALA A 508 15.61 9.41 -9.12
C ALA A 508 14.85 8.56 -10.14
N ASP A 509 15.42 8.33 -11.34
CA ASP A 509 14.83 7.44 -12.35
C ASP A 509 14.82 5.97 -11.90
N ALA A 510 15.88 5.50 -11.24
CA ALA A 510 15.93 4.15 -10.68
C ALA A 510 14.89 3.96 -9.56
N ILE A 511 14.75 4.95 -8.66
CA ILE A 511 13.74 4.97 -7.59
C ILE A 511 12.32 4.97 -8.20
N PHE A 512 12.09 5.83 -9.19
CA PHE A 512 10.79 5.92 -9.87
C PHE A 512 10.39 4.57 -10.49
N LYS A 513 11.29 3.94 -11.25
CA LYS A 513 11.03 2.63 -11.88
C LYS A 513 10.75 1.53 -10.84
N GLU A 514 11.42 1.57 -9.69
CA GLU A 514 11.17 0.59 -8.63
C GLU A 514 9.80 0.81 -7.97
N PHE A 515 9.39 2.07 -7.75
CA PHE A 515 8.02 2.35 -7.33
C PHE A 515 6.99 1.90 -8.37
N GLU A 516 7.23 2.11 -9.67
CA GLU A 516 6.36 1.58 -10.73
C GLU A 516 6.24 0.05 -10.66
N ARG A 517 7.36 -0.64 -10.40
CA ARG A 517 7.39 -2.09 -10.24
C ARG A 517 6.56 -2.54 -9.02
N LEU A 518 6.69 -1.85 -7.89
CA LEU A 518 5.96 -2.13 -6.65
C LEU A 518 4.47 -1.80 -6.75
N ILE A 519 4.09 -0.77 -7.52
CA ILE A 519 2.69 -0.50 -7.85
C ILE A 519 2.12 -1.60 -8.77
N GLY A 520 2.96 -2.28 -9.57
CA GLY A 520 2.66 -3.59 -10.15
C GLY A 520 2.66 -3.66 -11.68
N SER A 521 3.83 -3.72 -12.32
CA SER A 521 4.01 -3.87 -13.78
C SER A 521 3.70 -2.60 -14.60
N LYS A 522 4.66 -2.22 -15.42
CA LYS A 522 4.65 -1.06 -16.33
C LYS A 522 3.52 -1.05 -17.37
N ILE A 523 2.74 -2.13 -17.47
CA ILE A 523 1.65 -2.21 -18.45
C ILE A 523 0.32 -1.68 -17.89
N LEU A 524 0.14 -1.59 -16.57
CA LEU A 524 -1.10 -1.04 -15.98
C LEU A 524 -1.14 0.50 -15.94
N GLN A 525 -0.04 1.20 -16.24
CA GLN A 525 -0.09 2.66 -16.48
C GLN A 525 -0.61 3.04 -17.87
N ILE A 526 -0.80 2.06 -18.75
CA ILE A 526 -1.43 2.33 -20.03
C ILE A 526 -2.93 2.63 -19.83
N ALA A 527 -3.60 2.06 -18.82
CA ALA A 527 -5.03 2.30 -18.56
C ALA A 527 -5.31 3.29 -17.42
N GLY A 528 -4.50 4.35 -17.31
CA GLY A 528 -4.81 5.53 -16.51
C GLY A 528 -4.92 6.79 -17.35
N HIS A 529 -4.10 6.91 -18.40
CA HIS A 529 -4.22 7.97 -19.41
C HIS A 529 -3.50 7.71 -20.75
N ASN A 530 -3.22 6.47 -21.23
CA ASN A 530 -2.78 6.30 -22.64
C ASN A 530 -2.83 4.88 -23.29
N ALA A 531 -3.89 4.09 -23.10
CA ALA A 531 -4.13 2.83 -23.82
C ALA A 531 -4.24 3.03 -25.32
N ASN A 532 -4.91 4.10 -25.71
CA ASN A 532 -4.96 4.53 -27.09
C ASN A 532 -3.56 4.80 -27.64
N LYS A 533 -2.72 5.57 -26.93
CA LYS A 533 -1.37 5.88 -27.43
C LYS A 533 -0.46 4.67 -27.58
N ALA A 534 -0.52 3.71 -26.65
CA ALA A 534 0.27 2.48 -26.76
C ALA A 534 -0.18 1.63 -27.96
N ILE A 535 -1.48 1.52 -28.17
CA ILE A 535 -2.06 0.84 -29.34
C ILE A 535 -1.66 1.57 -30.63
N ASP A 536 -1.78 2.90 -30.68
CA ASP A 536 -1.44 3.72 -31.83
C ASP A 536 0.05 3.62 -32.19
N GLU A 537 0.92 3.55 -31.19
CA GLU A 537 2.35 3.37 -31.38
C GLU A 537 2.68 2.00 -31.98
N ILE A 538 2.07 0.93 -31.48
CA ILE A 538 2.23 -0.42 -32.03
C ILE A 538 1.66 -0.50 -33.47
N GLU A 539 0.46 0.05 -33.73
CA GLU A 539 -0.11 0.11 -35.08
C GLU A 539 0.84 0.83 -36.05
N ASN A 540 1.44 1.96 -35.64
CA ASN A 540 2.40 2.70 -36.46
C ASN A 540 3.70 1.93 -36.71
N GLN A 541 4.25 1.27 -35.69
CA GLN A 541 5.47 0.46 -35.82
C GLN A 541 5.26 -0.75 -36.73
N LEU A 542 4.10 -1.40 -36.66
CA LEU A 542 3.73 -2.48 -37.55
C LEU A 542 3.66 -2.02 -39.01
N ARG A 543 3.06 -0.85 -39.29
CA ARG A 543 3.04 -0.28 -40.65
C ARG A 543 4.45 -0.04 -41.18
N LYS A 544 5.31 0.56 -40.37
CA LYS A 544 6.72 0.82 -40.73
C LYS A 544 7.48 -0.46 -41.02
N LEU A 545 7.29 -1.48 -40.18
CA LEU A 545 7.91 -2.79 -40.38
C LEU A 545 7.47 -3.42 -41.71
N ILE A 546 6.15 -3.48 -41.93
CA ILE A 546 5.58 -4.08 -43.14
C ILE A 546 6.08 -3.35 -44.38
N HIS A 547 6.05 -2.01 -44.36
CA HIS A 547 6.58 -1.20 -45.44
C HIS A 547 8.06 -1.49 -45.69
N ALA A 548 8.91 -1.47 -44.66
CA ALA A 548 10.34 -1.67 -44.78
C ALA A 548 10.71 -3.06 -45.34
N VAL A 549 10.01 -4.11 -44.93
CA VAL A 549 10.25 -5.47 -45.43
C VAL A 549 9.80 -5.60 -46.88
N LEU A 550 8.58 -5.14 -47.20
CA LEU A 550 8.02 -5.33 -48.54
C LEU A 550 8.66 -4.44 -49.59
N ILE A 551 8.99 -3.18 -49.27
CA ILE A 551 9.67 -2.28 -50.22
C ILE A 551 11.07 -2.79 -50.56
N LYS A 552 11.78 -3.37 -49.57
CA LYS A 552 13.11 -3.96 -49.80
C LYS A 552 13.04 -5.15 -50.74
N LYS A 553 11.96 -5.94 -50.69
CA LYS A 553 11.85 -7.17 -51.49
C LYS A 553 11.23 -6.96 -52.87
N PHE A 554 10.18 -6.14 -52.96
CA PHE A 554 9.36 -6.00 -54.17
C PHE A 554 9.48 -4.60 -54.82
N GLY A 555 10.25 -3.69 -54.21
CA GLY A 555 10.42 -2.32 -54.69
C GLY A 555 9.17 -1.44 -54.43
N PRO A 556 9.11 -0.25 -55.07
CA PRO A 556 8.00 0.69 -54.91
C PRO A 556 6.62 0.14 -55.33
N ASP A 557 6.59 -0.94 -56.12
CA ASP A 557 5.38 -1.57 -56.65
C ASP A 557 4.89 -2.77 -55.80
N TYR A 558 5.32 -2.86 -54.53
CA TYR A 558 4.92 -3.99 -53.66
C TYR A 558 3.40 -4.06 -53.42
N TRP A 559 2.67 -2.96 -53.59
CA TRP A 559 1.22 -2.94 -53.42
C TRP A 559 0.48 -3.81 -54.46
N GLY A 560 0.95 -3.88 -55.71
CA GLY A 560 0.36 -4.74 -56.74
C GLY A 560 0.77 -6.21 -56.63
N LYS A 561 1.89 -6.50 -55.97
CA LYS A 561 2.53 -7.84 -55.96
C LYS A 561 2.38 -8.58 -54.63
N ALA A 562 2.61 -7.90 -53.51
CA ALA A 562 2.73 -8.51 -52.19
C ALA A 562 1.44 -8.43 -51.35
N ILE A 563 0.60 -7.42 -51.56
CA ILE A 563 -0.62 -7.21 -50.77
C ILE A 563 -1.75 -8.12 -51.28
N PRO A 564 -2.55 -8.79 -50.41
CA PRO A 564 -3.73 -9.54 -50.84
C PRO A 564 -4.74 -8.70 -51.62
N SER A 565 -5.33 -9.23 -52.70
CA SER A 565 -6.25 -8.50 -53.59
C SER A 565 -7.48 -7.95 -52.87
N ASN A 566 -8.03 -8.70 -51.91
CA ASN A 566 -9.14 -8.26 -51.07
C ASN A 566 -8.77 -7.04 -50.20
N ILE A 567 -7.53 -6.95 -49.72
CA ILE A 567 -7.03 -5.79 -48.95
C ILE A 567 -6.78 -4.62 -49.90
N THR A 568 -6.21 -4.85 -51.08
CA THR A 568 -6.00 -3.82 -52.10
C THR A 568 -7.32 -3.14 -52.48
N SER A 569 -8.37 -3.90 -52.81
CA SER A 569 -9.70 -3.34 -53.13
C SER A 569 -10.33 -2.58 -51.95
N LYS A 570 -10.14 -3.07 -50.71
CA LYS A 570 -10.60 -2.39 -49.49
C LYS A 570 -9.90 -1.05 -49.29
N VAL A 571 -8.59 -1.00 -49.50
CA VAL A 571 -7.78 0.23 -49.38
C VAL A 571 -8.10 1.21 -50.51
N GLU A 572 -8.31 0.74 -51.74
CA GLU A 572 -8.74 1.58 -52.87
C GLU A 572 -10.09 2.25 -52.60
N ASN A 573 -11.07 1.51 -52.07
CA ASN A 573 -12.36 2.08 -51.69
C ASN A 573 -12.23 3.14 -50.60
N LYS A 574 -11.45 2.87 -49.54
CA LYS A 574 -11.16 3.86 -48.49
C LYS A 574 -10.39 5.08 -49.02
N THR A 575 -9.52 4.87 -50.00
CA THR A 575 -8.76 5.94 -50.66
C THR A 575 -9.69 6.85 -51.44
N LYS A 576 -10.63 6.29 -52.22
CA LYS A 576 -11.67 7.06 -52.93
C LYS A 576 -12.56 7.84 -51.97
N GLU A 577 -12.96 7.24 -50.84
CA GLU A 577 -13.72 7.95 -49.79
C GLU A 577 -12.91 9.08 -49.15
N PHE A 578 -11.62 8.86 -48.90
CA PHE A 578 -10.72 9.86 -48.34
C PHE A 578 -10.54 11.04 -49.30
N LEU A 579 -10.32 10.78 -50.60
CA LEU A 579 -10.19 11.80 -51.64
C LEU A 579 -11.50 12.60 -51.84
N LYS A 580 -12.67 11.94 -51.75
CA LYS A 580 -13.98 12.64 -51.74
C LYS A 580 -14.11 13.64 -50.58
N LYS A 581 -13.54 13.32 -49.43
CA LYS A 581 -13.55 14.19 -48.23
C LYS A 581 -12.42 15.23 -48.22
N ASN A 582 -11.43 15.10 -49.11
CA ASN A 582 -10.26 15.97 -49.20
C ASN A 582 -10.00 16.35 -50.67
N PRO A 583 -10.80 17.27 -51.25
CA PRO A 583 -10.78 17.57 -52.70
C PRO A 583 -9.47 18.18 -53.20
N SER A 584 -8.62 18.67 -52.29
CA SER A 584 -7.30 19.26 -52.59
C SER A 584 -6.18 18.23 -52.75
N LYS A 585 -6.44 16.94 -52.51
CA LYS A 585 -5.46 15.85 -52.68
C LYS A 585 -5.83 14.99 -53.89
N THR A 586 -4.81 14.53 -54.60
CA THR A 586 -4.93 13.56 -55.70
C THR A 586 -4.44 12.18 -55.26
N GLU A 587 -4.73 11.15 -56.06
CA GLU A 587 -4.28 9.79 -55.77
C GLU A 587 -2.75 9.64 -55.75
N PHE A 588 -2.04 10.53 -56.46
CA PHE A 588 -0.57 10.61 -56.47
C PHE A 588 0.02 11.18 -55.18
N ASP A 589 -0.79 11.89 -54.37
CA ASP A 589 -0.35 12.50 -53.11
C ASP A 589 -0.39 11.53 -51.92
N ILE A 590 -0.84 10.29 -52.13
CA ILE A 590 -0.97 9.28 -51.07
C ILE A 590 0.19 8.30 -51.14
N SER A 591 1.09 8.40 -50.16
CA SER A 591 2.24 7.51 -50.02
C SER A 591 1.84 6.06 -49.71
N LEU A 592 2.74 5.12 -50.00
CA LEU A 592 2.51 3.68 -49.72
C LEU A 592 2.32 3.40 -48.23
N THR A 593 2.95 4.20 -47.36
CA THR A 593 2.80 4.14 -45.90
C THR A 593 1.45 4.69 -45.45
N GLU A 594 0.94 5.74 -46.08
CA GLU A 594 -0.43 6.24 -45.85
C GLU A 594 -1.48 5.22 -46.32
N LYS A 595 -1.24 4.51 -47.42
CA LYS A 595 -2.11 3.38 -47.83
C LYS A 595 -2.19 2.29 -46.76
N LEU A 596 -1.08 1.98 -46.07
CA LEU A 596 -1.08 1.05 -44.92
C LEU A 596 -1.84 1.59 -43.70
N ALA A 597 -2.01 2.91 -43.56
CA ALA A 597 -2.82 3.48 -42.48
C ALA A 597 -4.33 3.23 -42.67
N PHE A 598 -4.77 2.89 -43.89
CA PHE A 598 -6.16 2.51 -44.16
C PHE A 598 -6.48 1.05 -43.82
N CYS A 599 -5.46 0.23 -43.53
CA CYS A 599 -5.58 -1.15 -43.07
C CYS A 599 -5.93 -1.22 -41.58
N ASP A 600 -6.60 -2.29 -41.16
CA ASP A 600 -6.82 -2.62 -39.74
C ASP A 600 -5.80 -3.65 -39.20
N ILE A 601 -5.90 -3.99 -37.91
CA ILE A 601 -4.97 -4.90 -37.23
C ILE A 601 -4.92 -6.28 -37.91
N MET A 602 -6.05 -6.78 -38.41
CA MET A 602 -6.08 -8.08 -39.07
C MET A 602 -5.60 -8.01 -40.51
N ASP A 603 -5.80 -6.89 -41.19
CA ASP A 603 -5.17 -6.64 -42.49
C ASP A 603 -3.63 -6.73 -42.37
N TYR A 604 -3.03 -6.16 -41.31
CA TYR A 604 -1.58 -6.32 -41.05
C TYR A 604 -1.19 -7.77 -40.85
N SER A 605 -1.95 -8.54 -40.05
CA SER A 605 -1.72 -9.97 -39.87
C SER A 605 -1.73 -10.71 -41.19
N ASN A 606 -2.75 -10.47 -42.03
CA ASN A 606 -2.90 -11.14 -43.32
C ASN A 606 -1.78 -10.77 -44.31
N ILE A 607 -1.34 -9.52 -44.32
CA ILE A 607 -0.19 -9.08 -45.14
C ILE A 607 1.07 -9.81 -44.69
N VAL A 608 1.33 -9.88 -43.37
CA VAL A 608 2.50 -10.57 -42.82
C VAL A 608 2.47 -12.07 -43.13
N LEU A 609 1.31 -12.72 -42.96
CA LEU A 609 1.15 -14.16 -43.18
C LEU A 609 1.23 -14.56 -44.66
N LYS A 610 0.67 -13.75 -45.58
CA LYS A 610 0.82 -13.96 -47.03
C LYS A 610 2.29 -13.91 -47.45
N ASN A 611 3.06 -13.02 -46.81
CA ASN A 611 4.47 -12.77 -47.13
C ASN A 611 5.40 -13.41 -46.09
N TRP A 612 4.98 -14.51 -45.45
CA TRP A 612 5.61 -15.04 -44.24
C TRP A 612 7.11 -15.31 -44.36
N GLU A 613 7.54 -15.81 -45.52
CA GLU A 613 8.97 -16.08 -45.81
C GLU A 613 9.89 -14.87 -45.55
N TYR A 614 9.36 -13.64 -45.62
CA TYR A 614 10.14 -12.41 -45.35
C TYR A 614 10.00 -11.89 -43.92
N PHE A 615 9.10 -12.48 -43.14
CA PHE A 615 8.76 -12.07 -41.78
C PHE A 615 9.08 -13.15 -40.74
N GLU A 616 9.41 -14.37 -41.17
CA GLU A 616 9.61 -15.53 -40.30
C GLU A 616 10.80 -15.36 -39.35
N ASP A 617 11.88 -14.72 -39.78
CA ASP A 617 13.02 -14.42 -38.92
C ASP A 617 12.66 -13.44 -37.79
N ILE A 618 11.66 -12.59 -38.03
CA ILE A 618 11.21 -11.56 -37.09
C ILE A 618 10.21 -12.15 -36.10
N PHE A 619 9.17 -12.82 -36.60
CA PHE A 619 8.05 -13.29 -35.77
C PHE A 619 8.14 -14.76 -35.34
N ARG A 620 9.03 -15.55 -35.96
CA ARG A 620 9.40 -16.94 -35.62
C ARG A 620 8.32 -18.01 -35.74
N SER A 621 7.05 -17.67 -35.52
CA SER A 621 5.93 -18.62 -35.55
C SER A 621 4.65 -17.99 -36.09
N LYS A 622 4.07 -18.61 -37.14
CA LYS A 622 2.76 -18.22 -37.69
C LYS A 622 1.64 -18.31 -36.65
N PHE A 623 1.67 -19.35 -35.82
CA PHE A 623 0.67 -19.55 -34.79
C PHE A 623 0.73 -18.47 -33.70
N GLU A 624 1.94 -18.16 -33.22
CA GLU A 624 2.10 -17.18 -32.14
C GLU A 624 1.74 -15.77 -32.63
N ILE A 625 2.15 -15.39 -33.86
CA ILE A 625 1.83 -14.07 -34.39
C ILE A 625 0.32 -13.89 -34.63
N GLU A 626 -0.37 -14.91 -35.17
CA GLU A 626 -1.83 -14.89 -35.35
C GLU A 626 -2.56 -14.71 -34.02
N LYS A 627 -2.17 -15.50 -33.01
CA LYS A 627 -2.71 -15.41 -31.66
C LYS A 627 -2.52 -14.01 -31.07
N ARG A 628 -1.35 -13.41 -31.24
CA ARG A 628 -1.04 -12.07 -30.72
C ARG A 628 -1.78 -10.98 -31.47
N PHE A 629 -1.96 -11.09 -32.78
CA PHE A 629 -2.79 -10.17 -33.57
C PHE A 629 -4.26 -10.23 -33.17
N ILE A 630 -4.81 -11.43 -32.92
CA ILE A 630 -6.18 -11.61 -32.43
C ILE A 630 -6.35 -10.94 -31.06
N ALA A 631 -5.45 -11.23 -30.12
CA ALA A 631 -5.47 -10.63 -28.79
C ALA A 631 -5.33 -9.10 -28.84
N LEU A 632 -4.45 -8.56 -29.70
CA LEU A 632 -4.31 -7.12 -29.91
C LEU A 632 -5.56 -6.49 -30.54
N LYS A 633 -6.18 -7.16 -31.52
CA LYS A 633 -7.42 -6.72 -32.17
C LYS A 633 -8.56 -6.62 -31.17
N ASP A 634 -8.77 -7.67 -30.38
CA ASP A 634 -9.87 -7.74 -29.43
C ASP A 634 -9.67 -6.71 -28.31
N PHE A 635 -8.45 -6.58 -27.81
CA PHE A 635 -8.10 -5.55 -26.81
C PHE A 635 -8.26 -4.13 -27.37
N ARG A 636 -7.72 -3.85 -28.56
CA ARG A 636 -7.85 -2.53 -29.22
C ARG A 636 -9.30 -2.17 -29.47
N ASN A 637 -10.12 -3.12 -29.92
CA ASN A 637 -11.53 -2.85 -30.19
C ASN A 637 -12.30 -2.55 -28.91
N ALA A 638 -11.96 -3.24 -27.81
CA ALA A 638 -12.55 -2.92 -26.53
C ALA A 638 -12.11 -1.52 -26.03
N VAL A 639 -10.83 -1.16 -26.19
CA VAL A 639 -10.31 0.17 -25.80
C VAL A 639 -10.85 1.30 -26.68
N LYS A 640 -10.73 1.23 -28.02
CA LYS A 640 -11.10 2.35 -28.93
C LYS A 640 -12.61 2.55 -29.08
N HIS A 641 -13.41 1.51 -28.83
CA HIS A 641 -14.87 1.60 -28.86
C HIS A 641 -15.50 1.58 -27.46
N ASN A 642 -14.68 1.78 -26.41
CA ASN A 642 -15.11 1.86 -25.01
C ASN A 642 -16.04 0.71 -24.57
N ARG A 643 -15.69 -0.52 -24.93
CA ARG A 643 -16.43 -1.74 -24.56
C ARG A 643 -15.86 -2.34 -23.28
N ASP A 644 -16.64 -3.17 -22.60
CA ASP A 644 -16.20 -3.85 -21.37
C ASP A 644 -14.99 -4.76 -21.61
N ILE A 645 -13.94 -4.54 -20.83
CA ILE A 645 -12.70 -5.33 -20.84
C ILE A 645 -12.71 -6.26 -19.63
N ASN A 646 -12.88 -7.56 -19.86
CA ASN A 646 -12.75 -8.56 -18.80
C ASN A 646 -11.26 -8.87 -18.50
N LEU A 647 -10.98 -9.48 -17.34
CA LEU A 647 -9.61 -9.71 -16.87
C LEU A 647 -8.79 -10.59 -17.83
N ILE A 648 -9.43 -11.54 -18.52
CA ILE A 648 -8.76 -12.42 -19.49
C ILE A 648 -8.35 -11.61 -20.72
N LEU A 649 -9.29 -10.86 -21.31
CA LEU A 649 -9.04 -9.96 -22.44
C LEU A 649 -8.00 -8.90 -22.11
N GLN A 650 -8.02 -8.38 -20.88
CA GLN A 650 -7.00 -7.46 -20.40
C GLN A 650 -5.63 -8.15 -20.38
N LYS A 651 -5.50 -9.33 -19.76
CA LYS A 651 -4.21 -10.03 -19.67
C LYS A 651 -3.68 -10.49 -21.03
N ASP A 652 -4.56 -10.94 -21.91
CA ASP A 652 -4.19 -11.31 -23.28
C ASP A 652 -3.76 -10.09 -24.10
N GLY A 653 -4.48 -8.96 -23.97
CA GLY A 653 -4.14 -7.70 -24.61
C GLY A 653 -2.83 -7.08 -24.10
N GLU A 654 -2.62 -7.09 -22.78
CA GLU A 654 -1.37 -6.68 -22.12
C GLU A 654 -0.19 -7.53 -22.59
N ALA A 655 -0.37 -8.85 -22.64
CA ALA A 655 0.65 -9.76 -23.13
C ALA A 655 0.93 -9.57 -24.63
N ALA A 656 -0.09 -9.27 -25.44
CA ALA A 656 0.09 -8.97 -26.86
C ALA A 656 0.82 -7.64 -27.09
N LEU A 657 0.45 -6.58 -26.36
CA LEU A 657 1.12 -5.27 -26.45
C LEU A 657 2.58 -5.37 -26.04
N GLU A 658 2.89 -6.06 -24.94
CA GLU A 658 4.28 -6.26 -24.50
C GLU A 658 5.06 -7.08 -25.52
N TRP A 659 4.46 -8.13 -26.07
CA TRP A 659 5.09 -8.98 -27.07
C TRP A 659 5.43 -8.20 -28.35
N PHE A 660 4.49 -7.44 -28.90
CA PHE A 660 4.75 -6.57 -30.06
C PHE A 660 5.75 -5.45 -29.72
N SER A 661 5.64 -4.83 -28.55
CA SER A 661 6.57 -3.79 -28.09
C SER A 661 8.01 -4.30 -28.04
N GLN A 662 8.22 -5.50 -27.47
CA GLN A 662 9.54 -6.12 -27.41
C GLN A 662 10.08 -6.49 -28.80
N LEU A 663 9.21 -7.01 -29.67
CA LEU A 663 9.58 -7.46 -31.00
C LEU A 663 9.88 -6.30 -31.96
N LEU A 664 9.13 -5.21 -31.85
CA LEU A 664 9.24 -4.02 -32.70
C LEU A 664 10.22 -2.98 -32.12
N LYS A 665 10.71 -3.18 -30.89
CA LYS A 665 11.76 -2.35 -30.25
C LYS A 665 13.01 -2.08 -31.12
N PRO A 666 13.53 -3.03 -31.91
CA PRO A 666 14.65 -2.77 -32.82
C PRO A 666 14.31 -1.74 -33.90
N ILE A 667 13.01 -1.61 -34.24
CA ILE A 667 12.48 -0.71 -35.27
C ILE A 667 12.33 0.72 -34.75
N GLN A 668 12.22 0.91 -33.43
CA GLN A 668 12.21 2.25 -32.81
C GLN A 668 13.52 3.04 -33.03
N ARG A 669 14.67 2.35 -33.19
CA ARG A 669 15.97 3.01 -33.44
C ARG A 669 16.20 3.41 -34.90
N ILE A 670 15.31 3.01 -35.81
CA ILE A 670 15.47 3.15 -37.27
C ILE A 670 15.11 4.57 -37.78
N ASN A 671 14.64 5.46 -36.91
CA ASN A 671 14.41 6.87 -37.28
C ASN A 671 15.71 7.67 -37.53
N GLN A 672 16.91 7.08 -37.42
CA GLN A 672 18.16 7.81 -37.64
C GLN A 672 19.17 7.17 -38.60
N ASP A 673 19.16 5.85 -38.88
CA ASP A 673 20.10 5.29 -39.86
C ASP A 673 19.56 4.04 -40.57
N GLN A 674 19.67 4.05 -41.90
CA GLN A 674 19.29 2.97 -42.80
C GLN A 674 20.34 1.84 -42.79
N THR A 675 20.29 0.86 -41.88
CA THR A 675 20.73 -0.53 -42.13
C THR A 675 20.44 -1.47 -40.95
N VAL A 676 20.03 -2.71 -41.24
CA VAL A 676 19.68 -3.75 -40.26
C VAL A 676 20.87 -4.70 -40.05
N LYS A 677 21.33 -4.89 -38.80
CA LYS A 677 22.14 -6.04 -38.36
C LYS A 677 21.59 -6.60 -37.04
N PHE A 678 21.35 -7.92 -37.00
CA PHE A 678 20.91 -8.67 -35.82
C PHE A 678 22.05 -9.55 -35.29
N ILE A 679 22.29 -9.57 -33.97
CA ILE A 679 23.12 -10.57 -33.28
C ILE A 679 22.30 -11.17 -32.12
N LYS A 680 22.31 -12.51 -32.02
CA LYS A 680 21.57 -13.37 -31.07
C LYS A 680 22.34 -13.58 -29.76
N GLU A 681 21.62 -13.92 -28.68
CA GLU A 681 22.06 -14.96 -27.72
C GLU A 681 20.86 -15.55 -26.91
N LYS A 682 20.96 -16.85 -26.56
CA LYS A 682 19.97 -17.77 -25.93
C LYS A 682 20.48 -18.25 -24.55
N LYS A 683 19.62 -18.77 -23.66
CA LYS A 683 20.02 -19.64 -22.51
C LYS A 683 19.52 -21.09 -22.68
N ILE A 684 20.33 -22.06 -22.23
CA ILE A 684 20.22 -23.53 -22.43
C ILE A 684 20.09 -24.24 -21.05
N THR A 685 19.31 -25.32 -20.96
CA THR A 685 19.20 -26.24 -19.80
C THR A 685 19.94 -27.55 -20.10
N PRO A 686 20.67 -28.20 -19.18
CA PRO A 686 21.51 -29.38 -19.49
C PRO A 686 20.75 -30.69 -19.83
N PRO A 687 21.42 -31.71 -20.40
CA PRO A 687 20.82 -33.02 -20.76
C PRO A 687 20.54 -33.92 -19.54
N GLU A 688 19.47 -34.74 -19.60
CA GLU A 688 19.09 -35.73 -18.55
C GLU A 688 20.03 -36.96 -18.57
N THR A 689 20.36 -37.50 -17.39
CA THR A 689 21.12 -38.77 -17.21
C THR A 689 20.25 -40.02 -17.48
N GLU A 690 20.88 -41.18 -17.62
CA GLU A 690 20.18 -42.45 -17.87
C GLU A 690 19.33 -42.86 -16.66
N GLU A 691 19.88 -42.70 -15.44
CA GLU A 691 19.20 -42.98 -14.18
C GLU A 691 17.97 -42.08 -13.98
N GLU A 692 18.09 -40.79 -14.28
CA GLU A 692 16.97 -39.83 -14.24
C GLU A 692 15.88 -40.19 -15.25
N THR A 693 16.29 -40.65 -16.44
CA THR A 693 15.34 -41.09 -17.46
C THR A 693 14.58 -42.34 -17.02
N ILE A 694 15.28 -43.35 -16.46
CA ILE A 694 14.66 -44.59 -15.94
C ILE A 694 13.70 -44.30 -14.79
N ALA A 695 14.07 -43.40 -13.88
CA ALA A 695 13.22 -43.02 -12.76
C ALA A 695 11.90 -42.35 -13.21
N ARG A 696 11.91 -41.65 -14.34
CA ARG A 696 10.76 -40.90 -14.87
C ARG A 696 9.77 -41.76 -15.66
N VAL A 697 10.22 -42.82 -16.31
CA VAL A 697 9.39 -43.64 -17.21
C VAL A 697 8.63 -44.74 -16.46
N LYS A 698 7.44 -45.10 -16.94
CA LYS A 698 6.44 -45.88 -16.19
C LYS A 698 6.32 -47.33 -16.65
N THR A 699 6.57 -47.63 -17.92
CA THR A 699 6.39 -48.99 -18.48
C THR A 699 7.72 -49.76 -18.49
N GLU A 700 7.67 -51.06 -18.18
CA GLU A 700 8.87 -51.92 -18.20
C GLU A 700 9.54 -51.92 -19.58
N PHE A 701 8.76 -51.94 -20.67
CA PHE A 701 9.29 -51.80 -22.02
C PHE A 701 10.15 -50.52 -22.20
N VAL A 702 9.68 -49.36 -21.72
CA VAL A 702 10.43 -48.11 -21.93
C VAL A 702 11.68 -48.07 -21.05
N LYS A 703 11.63 -48.61 -19.83
CA LYS A 703 12.82 -48.78 -18.97
C LYS A 703 13.87 -49.66 -19.65
N ASP A 704 13.43 -50.77 -20.26
CA ASP A 704 14.31 -51.66 -21.01
C ASP A 704 14.85 -51.00 -22.27
N ALA A 705 14.02 -50.24 -22.99
CA ALA A 705 14.40 -49.53 -24.22
C ALA A 705 15.50 -48.48 -23.97
N VAL A 706 15.52 -47.83 -22.80
CA VAL A 706 16.59 -46.88 -22.41
C VAL A 706 17.97 -47.52 -22.49
N ARG A 707 18.08 -48.80 -22.12
CA ARG A 707 19.33 -49.57 -22.16
C ARG A 707 19.52 -50.32 -23.48
N ALA A 708 18.43 -50.81 -24.06
CA ALA A 708 18.49 -51.70 -25.22
C ALA A 708 18.86 -50.96 -26.52
N ILE A 709 18.38 -49.73 -26.72
CA ILE A 709 18.65 -48.98 -27.96
C ILE A 709 20.14 -48.61 -28.10
N PRO A 710 20.81 -48.03 -27.09
CA PRO A 710 22.25 -47.76 -27.18
C PRO A 710 23.09 -49.03 -27.35
N LYS A 711 22.81 -50.08 -26.55
CA LYS A 711 23.53 -51.36 -26.65
C LYS A 711 23.35 -52.05 -28.00
N TRP A 712 22.18 -51.92 -28.62
CA TRP A 712 21.95 -52.44 -29.96
C TRP A 712 22.83 -51.75 -31.00
N VAL A 713 22.87 -50.41 -30.99
CA VAL A 713 23.71 -49.63 -31.90
C VAL A 713 25.19 -49.98 -31.73
N GLU A 714 25.69 -50.02 -30.50
CA GLU A 714 27.09 -50.37 -30.20
C GLU A 714 27.45 -51.80 -30.63
N LYS A 715 26.52 -52.75 -30.47
CA LYS A 715 26.79 -54.16 -30.76
C LYS A 715 26.74 -54.48 -32.25
N GLU A 716 25.79 -53.92 -32.98
CA GLU A 716 25.57 -54.27 -34.39
C GLU A 716 26.32 -53.37 -35.39
N PHE A 717 26.69 -52.15 -34.96
CA PHE A 717 27.45 -51.21 -35.79
C PHE A 717 28.74 -50.75 -35.06
N PRO A 718 29.62 -51.70 -34.69
CA PRO A 718 30.80 -51.40 -33.87
C PRO A 718 31.86 -50.56 -34.59
N ASN A 719 31.79 -50.46 -35.94
CA ASN A 719 32.73 -49.66 -36.73
C ASN A 719 32.25 -48.21 -36.91
N GLY A 720 31.11 -47.83 -36.31
CA GLY A 720 30.59 -46.46 -36.31
C GLY A 720 29.82 -46.09 -37.57
N GLU A 721 29.26 -47.07 -38.29
CA GLU A 721 28.38 -46.84 -39.44
C GLU A 721 27.19 -45.94 -39.04
N ILE A 722 26.67 -46.12 -37.81
CA ILE A 722 25.74 -45.19 -37.17
C ILE A 722 26.18 -44.89 -35.74
N TYR A 723 25.81 -43.71 -35.23
CA TYR A 723 26.07 -43.33 -33.84
C TYR A 723 24.92 -42.53 -33.22
N ILE A 724 24.83 -42.56 -31.88
CA ILE A 724 23.82 -41.83 -31.12
C ILE A 724 24.40 -40.50 -30.61
N LYS A 725 23.73 -39.40 -30.91
CA LYS A 725 24.00 -38.07 -30.36
C LYS A 725 22.92 -37.69 -29.35
N LYS A 726 23.34 -37.43 -28.11
CA LYS A 726 22.47 -36.88 -27.06
C LYS A 726 22.28 -35.37 -27.27
N GLY A 727 21.04 -34.89 -27.13
CA GLY A 727 20.70 -33.48 -27.27
C GLY A 727 21.27 -32.63 -26.12
N SER A 728 21.47 -31.33 -26.35
CA SER A 728 22.05 -30.40 -25.37
C SER A 728 21.11 -30.01 -24.22
N ALA A 729 19.84 -30.48 -24.26
CA ALA A 729 18.80 -30.22 -23.26
C ALA A 729 17.75 -31.35 -23.24
N GLY A 730 17.43 -31.90 -22.06
CA GLY A 730 16.43 -32.97 -21.88
C GLY A 730 16.89 -34.37 -22.32
N SER A 731 15.96 -35.30 -22.50
CA SER A 731 16.20 -36.72 -22.89
C SER A 731 16.10 -36.99 -24.40
N HIS A 732 16.40 -35.98 -25.21
CA HIS A 732 16.37 -36.09 -26.67
C HIS A 732 17.62 -36.81 -27.20
N ASN A 733 17.42 -37.77 -28.08
CA ASN A 733 18.48 -38.55 -28.70
C ASN A 733 18.26 -38.61 -30.21
N SER A 734 19.36 -38.76 -30.95
CA SER A 734 19.35 -38.81 -32.40
C SER A 734 20.33 -39.87 -32.89
N ILE A 735 19.91 -40.71 -33.84
CA ILE A 735 20.77 -41.65 -34.56
C ILE A 735 21.16 -41.00 -35.89
N PHE A 736 22.46 -40.95 -36.16
CA PHE A 736 23.06 -40.39 -37.37
C PHE A 736 23.83 -41.47 -38.13
N GLU A 737 23.84 -41.33 -39.45
CA GLU A 737 24.80 -41.94 -40.37
C GLU A 737 25.63 -40.80 -40.97
N GLY A 738 26.91 -40.71 -40.61
CA GLY A 738 27.72 -39.51 -40.89
C GLY A 738 27.08 -38.23 -40.33
N ASP A 739 26.74 -37.27 -41.20
CA ASP A 739 26.05 -36.03 -40.85
C ASP A 739 24.52 -36.08 -41.09
N SER A 740 24.01 -37.20 -41.64
CA SER A 740 22.60 -37.37 -41.96
C SER A 740 21.82 -37.91 -40.76
N LEU A 741 20.81 -37.16 -40.31
CA LEU A 741 19.92 -37.61 -39.24
C LEU A 741 18.98 -38.70 -39.74
N LEU A 742 19.06 -39.90 -39.17
CA LEU A 742 18.17 -41.01 -39.52
C LEU A 742 16.93 -41.04 -38.64
N LEU A 743 17.13 -40.98 -37.33
CA LEU A 743 16.06 -41.13 -36.34
C LEU A 743 16.25 -40.15 -35.20
N PHE A 744 15.23 -39.36 -34.91
CA PHE A 744 15.13 -38.61 -33.66
C PHE A 744 14.19 -39.34 -32.69
N TYR A 745 14.58 -39.47 -31.43
CA TYR A 745 13.75 -40.14 -30.43
C TYR A 745 13.94 -39.60 -29.02
N TYR A 746 12.93 -39.77 -28.17
CA TYR A 746 13.03 -39.49 -26.74
C TYR A 746 12.12 -40.42 -25.95
N TYR A 747 12.44 -40.59 -24.67
CA TYR A 747 11.72 -41.48 -23.77
C TYR A 747 10.57 -40.74 -23.08
N ALA A 748 9.35 -40.91 -23.58
CA ALA A 748 8.15 -40.42 -22.91
C ALA A 748 7.75 -41.35 -21.75
N GLN A 749 6.78 -40.95 -20.91
CA GLN A 749 6.44 -41.73 -19.72
C GLN A 749 6.01 -43.18 -20.02
N ASN A 750 5.30 -43.43 -21.13
CA ASN A 750 4.70 -44.74 -21.40
C ASN A 750 5.12 -45.37 -22.75
N TRP A 751 5.86 -44.64 -23.58
CA TRP A 751 6.30 -45.09 -24.91
C TRP A 751 7.60 -44.39 -25.30
N VAL A 752 8.29 -44.94 -26.30
CA VAL A 752 9.40 -44.23 -26.95
C VAL A 752 8.84 -43.47 -28.14
N TYR A 753 9.02 -42.15 -28.15
CA TYR A 753 8.65 -41.33 -29.30
C TYR A 753 9.75 -41.44 -30.35
N CYS A 754 9.38 -41.70 -31.60
CA CYS A 754 10.30 -41.83 -32.72
C CYS A 754 9.85 -40.91 -33.87
N GLU A 755 10.81 -40.28 -34.54
CA GLU A 755 10.64 -39.53 -35.77
C GLU A 755 11.73 -39.93 -36.77
N LEU A 756 11.32 -40.73 -37.76
CA LEU A 756 12.18 -41.24 -38.81
C LEU A 756 12.25 -40.23 -39.96
N GLN A 757 13.47 -39.90 -40.39
CA GLN A 757 13.73 -38.96 -41.49
C GLN A 757 13.83 -39.70 -42.82
N HIS A 758 13.59 -39.02 -43.95
CA HIS A 758 13.75 -39.58 -45.30
C HIS A 758 13.03 -40.92 -45.52
N THR A 759 11.80 -41.04 -45.00
CA THR A 759 11.01 -42.27 -45.01
C THR A 759 10.43 -42.55 -46.38
N THR A 760 10.74 -43.72 -46.94
CA THR A 760 10.20 -44.16 -48.22
C THR A 760 8.75 -44.65 -48.08
N LYS A 761 8.01 -44.71 -49.20
CA LYS A 761 6.62 -45.22 -49.20
C LYS A 761 6.53 -46.68 -48.72
N GLU A 762 7.53 -47.51 -49.04
CA GLU A 762 7.60 -48.90 -48.57
C GLU A 762 7.81 -49.00 -47.06
N GLU A 763 8.71 -48.18 -46.51
CA GLU A 763 8.96 -48.13 -45.06
C GLU A 763 7.73 -47.62 -44.30
N LEU A 764 7.07 -46.58 -44.81
CA LEU A 764 5.82 -46.08 -44.23
C LEU A 764 4.74 -47.16 -44.21
N GLN A 765 4.60 -47.93 -45.29
CA GLN A 765 3.63 -49.03 -45.35
C GLN A 765 3.98 -50.12 -44.33
N LYS A 766 5.27 -50.50 -44.22
CA LYS A 766 5.75 -51.47 -43.23
C LYS A 766 5.48 -51.01 -41.79
N ILE A 767 5.65 -49.71 -41.50
CA ILE A 767 5.33 -49.12 -40.19
C ILE A 767 3.82 -49.20 -39.92
N LYS A 768 2.96 -48.88 -40.91
CA LYS A 768 1.49 -48.98 -40.80
C LYS A 768 0.98 -50.41 -40.58
N ASP A 769 1.64 -51.38 -41.18
CA ASP A 769 1.21 -52.77 -41.11
C ASP A 769 1.65 -53.45 -39.81
N LYS A 770 2.89 -53.21 -39.36
CA LYS A 770 3.50 -53.97 -38.26
C LYS A 770 3.50 -53.29 -36.90
N LEU A 771 3.31 -51.97 -36.79
CA LEU A 771 3.27 -51.32 -35.47
C LEU A 771 1.97 -51.63 -34.71
N SER A 772 2.15 -51.92 -33.43
CA SER A 772 1.08 -52.26 -32.50
C SER A 772 0.12 -51.09 -32.27
N LYS A 773 0.62 -49.84 -32.24
CA LYS A 773 -0.19 -48.64 -32.05
C LYS A 773 -0.31 -47.82 -33.33
N LYS A 774 -1.12 -48.29 -34.28
CA LYS A 774 -1.35 -47.65 -35.59
C LYS A 774 -1.81 -46.19 -35.48
N SER A 775 -2.60 -45.86 -34.46
CA SER A 775 -3.06 -44.48 -34.21
C SER A 775 -1.96 -43.50 -33.80
N SER A 776 -0.75 -43.97 -33.49
CA SER A 776 0.41 -43.11 -33.20
C SER A 776 1.18 -42.69 -34.44
N ILE A 777 0.90 -43.29 -35.60
CA ILE A 777 1.62 -43.05 -36.85
C ILE A 777 1.11 -41.75 -37.46
N LEU A 778 2.01 -40.77 -37.59
CA LEU A 778 1.75 -39.51 -38.27
C LEU A 778 2.80 -39.33 -39.37
N ASP A 779 2.33 -39.45 -40.60
CA ASP A 779 3.12 -39.13 -41.79
C ASP A 779 3.08 -37.61 -42.04
N ARG A 780 4.26 -36.99 -42.13
CA ARG A 780 4.42 -35.58 -42.46
C ARG A 780 4.96 -35.50 -43.89
N GLU A 781 4.04 -35.24 -44.83
CA GLU A 781 4.30 -35.00 -46.25
C GLU A 781 5.04 -33.65 -46.47
N ASN A 782 6.22 -33.52 -45.88
CA ASN A 782 7.14 -32.40 -46.08
C ASN A 782 8.26 -32.83 -47.06
N GLU A 783 9.06 -31.89 -47.58
CA GLU A 783 10.13 -32.13 -48.57
C GLU A 783 11.17 -33.22 -48.18
N ILE A 784 11.24 -33.60 -46.89
CA ILE A 784 12.22 -34.54 -46.31
C ILE A 784 11.57 -35.90 -45.94
N ALA A 785 10.26 -36.09 -46.14
CA ALA A 785 9.49 -37.30 -45.83
C ALA A 785 9.69 -37.83 -44.40
N GLN A 786 9.06 -37.19 -43.40
CA GLN A 786 9.24 -37.54 -41.98
C GLN A 786 8.05 -38.33 -41.44
N VAL A 787 8.30 -39.43 -40.73
CA VAL A 787 7.25 -40.24 -40.12
C VAL A 787 7.45 -40.35 -38.62
N ARG A 788 6.42 -39.94 -37.87
CA ARG A 788 6.40 -40.00 -36.40
C ARG A 788 5.58 -41.19 -35.94
N PHE A 789 6.06 -41.90 -34.93
CA PHE A 789 5.36 -43.05 -34.36
C PHE A 789 5.84 -43.33 -32.93
N HIS A 790 5.08 -44.15 -32.21
CA HIS A 790 5.42 -44.56 -30.85
C HIS A 790 5.72 -46.05 -30.78
N LEU A 791 6.80 -46.41 -30.10
CA LEU A 791 7.10 -47.80 -29.73
C LEU A 791 6.50 -48.09 -28.35
N ILE A 792 5.72 -49.16 -28.24
CA ILE A 792 5.09 -49.55 -26.97
C ILE A 792 5.48 -50.96 -26.50
N ASN A 793 6.16 -51.75 -27.34
CA ASN A 793 6.65 -53.09 -27.00
C ASN A 793 7.89 -53.49 -27.83
N ASN A 794 8.47 -54.65 -27.52
CA ASN A 794 9.68 -55.16 -28.18
C ASN A 794 9.48 -55.51 -29.66
N GLU A 795 8.27 -55.86 -30.10
CA GLU A 795 8.00 -56.11 -31.52
C GLU A 795 8.03 -54.81 -32.32
N ASP A 796 7.46 -53.72 -31.80
CA ASP A 796 7.58 -52.39 -32.41
C ASP A 796 9.05 -51.95 -32.52
N LEU A 797 9.85 -52.22 -31.48
CA LEU A 797 11.27 -51.91 -31.49
C LEU A 797 12.02 -52.67 -32.59
N LYS A 798 11.72 -53.96 -32.79
CA LYS A 798 12.30 -54.75 -33.89
C LYS A 798 11.96 -54.17 -35.26
N VAL A 799 10.73 -53.67 -35.46
CA VAL A 799 10.33 -53.03 -36.73
C VAL A 799 11.19 -51.80 -37.01
N MET A 800 11.44 -50.95 -36.02
CA MET A 800 12.34 -49.80 -36.16
C MET A 800 13.77 -50.24 -36.48
N GLN A 801 14.30 -51.23 -35.75
CA GLN A 801 15.65 -51.76 -35.99
C GLN A 801 15.80 -52.38 -37.38
N GLU A 802 14.81 -53.11 -37.88
CA GLU A 802 14.82 -53.67 -39.24
C GLU A 802 14.90 -52.59 -40.32
N ILE A 803 14.20 -51.46 -40.12
CA ILE A 803 14.22 -50.35 -41.08
C ILE A 803 15.61 -49.71 -41.11
N ILE A 804 16.19 -49.40 -39.94
CA ILE A 804 17.54 -48.85 -39.88
C ILE A 804 18.57 -49.85 -40.44
N ARG A 805 18.49 -51.14 -40.09
CA ARG A 805 19.40 -52.16 -40.65
C ARG A 805 19.37 -52.23 -42.17
N LYS A 806 18.18 -52.08 -42.78
CA LYS A 806 18.04 -52.11 -44.24
C LYS A 806 18.72 -50.89 -44.87
N ARG A 807 18.52 -49.70 -44.30
CA ARG A 807 19.13 -48.44 -44.77
C ARG A 807 20.66 -48.43 -44.77
N ILE A 808 21.30 -49.18 -43.88
CA ILE A 808 22.76 -49.26 -43.79
C ILE A 808 23.35 -50.38 -44.67
N LYS A 809 22.53 -51.35 -45.10
CA LYS A 809 22.98 -52.48 -45.94
C LYS A 809 22.79 -52.25 -47.43
N ASP A 810 21.83 -51.40 -47.81
CA ASP A 810 21.59 -50.92 -49.18
C ASP A 810 22.44 -49.67 -49.43
#